data_AF-A0A1X0P399-F1
#
_entry.id   AF-A0A1X0P399-F1
#
_cell.length_a   1.000
_cell.length_b   1.000
_cell.length_c   1.000
_cell.angle_alpha   90.00
_cell.angle_beta   90.00
_cell.angle_gamma   90.00
#
_symmetry.space_group_name_H-M   'P 1'
#
loop_
_entity.id
_entity.type
_entity.pdbx_description
1 polymer ?
#
loop_
_entity_poly.entity_id
_entity_poly.type
_entity_poly.pdbx_seq_one_letter_code
_entity_poly.pdbx_strand_id
1 'polypeptide(L)'
;MLRRRILQAGPPPPLLITNINTINTTNTNNNNTPYSIVCVTSKRGIKTLDVREYRPLATPIEFRFYQRYANHPNRQSGIQFLTHYNTHQRFRVRKDYIDYMHWGKEQGQARLPHRHQRVAFDFHDNLHPTLTNSDNNNNNGSSQSSWFTEQDPSLTSHPDLATNFDPNRREFSHPEHWNKMFSKRRPGEGSIDLSVLPSQSLLGPLMRHSDTKGNGYFKVDNRGHTDGLVPGVNTPFLGEFDQKMMQAMSRPLNADRTITGNDGRFSKTIMINEPKTHQALSAKTASELATEIDKATNAVYSKLTVLEAAQSGLTNYFCGGLNFEMLGFDLQMATILRNQARAILDKSTETSGKTTTSSSSSGSPSTSTLTKSQEREVEMLLRDAARYEDRVDDTLRQHASLIWRVYNAPRPLMTLTNGKCRGTGCGVSLYAKYCALKDSTEFIFDGPNLGVTPYGGLTRLLARTETSLKYPGLAEFVMLTGTSLFAGDALRLGWTDLFTTIPDMSYYIKEWFDNSEHMHNDAIAWQLGHLLDTCFKMREAHSSAMERAALSPTRARWVEDAFADQPSVKHIMDTLSEIEQLPLTAEHNTYDDSKCTPYTLEDVAAGLQKLEEHRLRYTLSPWDITPPEDEVALQHASEVFNAYVLERHGSVDVVVHRDAEKVAKWNRQRQKEYYAYRSLQEAPHPRHVYARLEGCEGKLVSFDFTFLKDQKQNSNSNSNNNNNDSNNNLEEFHSTTLLDSLKRQILTSLEMPTDRDIELGWYLPTLDTCPVYNDEELMQVLHADPGIEDPQSRLKYPPIYFIVKRNTLYFSEWAYAVKHQMLLQSPFALRATFELLAEVRGDGSAERVMPLAETLAVEFKYFSRLLRRPDFYNVGVHTDKSAEQWEEIREERRRNIHKTHLPTRPLPDFESVFERDVTLDGHTFRLRPRWFPRTLQDISDNEILRLRTPLSYDVDAIVPLHVSLQCSTADRLPFMVDDAGGAEVVRGLGECDGSTGAPLAPPLTSNAHVPTNVNFYEMARHPWGDEASSWRRDGHTAGSLEHYEAQYRTAVQAVYDEAGRGEHNYWPSREACEGVSGEEEDNALLQQRLFTPLEEAGTNVEPWARNLRRNASEGKLAYKAEIATQEEKIYDDEYYRWFIQPGHHPNPSGLISGHKKSSTTQSGMDEAELERIWRSVAAEDVTTGTTEGVDEVDVTTNQEIVEEETLMADPVLSTDGDDNN
;
A
#
# COMPACT_ATOMS: atom_id res chain seq x y z
N MET A 1 33.89 1.00 17.39
CA MET A 1 34.89 -0.07 17.67
C MET A 1 35.09 -0.94 16.42
N LEU A 2 36.06 -1.88 16.45
CA LEU A 2 36.21 -3.01 15.51
C LEU A 2 36.45 -2.72 14.00
N ARG A 3 37.66 -2.20 13.73
CA ARG A 3 38.63 -2.71 12.72
C ARG A 3 38.10 -3.34 11.41
N ARG A 4 38.42 -2.70 10.28
CA ARG A 4 38.61 -3.37 8.98
C ARG A 4 39.56 -4.58 9.12
N ARG A 5 39.28 -5.66 8.41
CA ARG A 5 40.27 -6.66 7.97
C ARG A 5 40.22 -6.81 6.46
N ILE A 6 41.23 -6.29 5.79
CA ILE A 6 41.54 -6.64 4.40
C ILE A 6 42.14 -8.04 4.42
N LEU A 7 41.70 -8.92 3.51
CA LEU A 7 42.41 -10.15 3.17
C LEU A 7 42.71 -10.15 1.67
N GLN A 8 43.97 -9.89 1.35
CA GLN A 8 44.53 -10.24 0.05
C GLN A 8 44.64 -11.76 -0.04
N ALA A 9 44.25 -12.33 -1.18
CA ALA A 9 44.59 -13.68 -1.58
C ALA A 9 45.04 -13.63 -3.05
N GLY A 10 46.35 -13.69 -3.27
CA GLY A 10 46.93 -13.72 -4.62
C GLY A 10 46.77 -15.10 -5.29
N PRO A 11 46.99 -15.19 -6.61
CA PRO A 11 46.89 -16.44 -7.35
C PRO A 11 48.03 -17.42 -6.97
N PRO A 12 47.74 -18.68 -6.62
CA PRO A 12 48.76 -19.72 -6.46
C PRO A 12 49.26 -20.23 -7.83
N PRO A 13 50.50 -20.76 -7.90
CA PRO A 13 51.15 -21.14 -9.16
C PRO A 13 50.70 -22.50 -9.72
N PRO A 14 50.95 -22.78 -11.02
CA PRO A 14 50.74 -24.11 -11.59
C PRO A 14 51.77 -25.12 -11.04
N LEU A 15 51.30 -26.22 -10.45
CA LEU A 15 52.16 -27.33 -10.03
C LEU A 15 51.85 -28.62 -10.80
N LEU A 16 52.88 -29.10 -11.51
CA LEU A 16 52.96 -30.46 -12.03
C LEU A 16 53.08 -31.45 -10.86
N ILE A 17 52.13 -32.38 -10.73
CA ILE A 17 52.34 -33.64 -10.01
C ILE A 17 51.83 -34.80 -10.86
N THR A 18 52.76 -35.65 -11.29
CA THR A 18 52.51 -36.99 -11.80
C THR A 18 52.56 -38.00 -10.64
N ASN A 19 51.80 -39.10 -10.72
CA ASN A 19 52.26 -40.47 -10.42
C ASN A 19 51.14 -41.50 -10.73
N ILE A 20 51.36 -42.46 -11.64
CA ILE A 20 51.95 -43.80 -11.43
C ILE A 20 51.00 -44.77 -10.70
N ASN A 21 50.53 -45.78 -11.45
CA ASN A 21 50.85 -47.18 -11.14
C ASN A 21 50.78 -48.07 -12.41
N THR A 22 51.42 -49.23 -12.35
CA THR A 22 51.81 -50.05 -13.52
C THR A 22 51.13 -51.42 -13.55
N ILE A 23 51.04 -52.05 -14.73
CA ILE A 23 51.33 -53.49 -14.92
C ILE A 23 52.13 -53.71 -16.23
N ASN A 24 53.22 -54.47 -16.06
CA ASN A 24 54.21 -55.03 -16.98
C ASN A 24 53.78 -55.47 -18.41
N THR A 25 54.70 -55.26 -19.36
CA THR A 25 55.26 -56.34 -20.22
C THR A 25 56.76 -56.09 -20.45
N THR A 26 57.58 -57.14 -20.54
CA THR A 26 59.05 -57.03 -20.53
C THR A 26 59.75 -57.39 -21.86
N ASN A 27 60.79 -56.60 -22.15
CA ASN A 27 62.08 -56.97 -22.75
C ASN A 27 62.34 -57.17 -24.27
N THR A 28 63.58 -56.77 -24.60
CA THR A 28 64.53 -57.26 -25.62
C THR A 28 64.40 -56.88 -27.10
N ASN A 29 65.09 -55.77 -27.44
CA ASN A 29 66.17 -55.65 -28.43
C ASN A 29 66.27 -56.70 -29.57
N ASN A 30 66.35 -56.22 -30.82
CA ASN A 30 67.65 -56.07 -31.49
C ASN A 30 67.58 -55.32 -32.83
N ASN A 31 68.73 -54.80 -33.27
CA ASN A 31 68.93 -54.30 -34.64
C ASN A 31 69.04 -55.46 -35.64
N ASN A 32 68.50 -55.30 -36.85
CA ASN A 32 69.11 -55.86 -38.07
C ASN A 32 68.55 -55.22 -39.35
N THR A 33 69.36 -55.21 -40.40
CA THR A 33 69.01 -54.77 -41.76
C THR A 33 68.84 -56.00 -42.69
N PRO A 34 68.78 -55.83 -44.01
CA PRO A 34 67.56 -55.70 -44.81
C PRO A 34 67.22 -56.99 -45.60
N TYR A 35 66.17 -56.97 -46.44
CA TYR A 35 66.15 -57.42 -47.86
C TYR A 35 64.75 -57.84 -48.39
N SER A 36 64.33 -57.20 -49.49
CA SER A 36 63.64 -57.75 -50.69
C SER A 36 62.32 -58.56 -50.62
N ILE A 37 61.41 -58.56 -51.62
CA ILE A 37 61.13 -57.76 -52.86
C ILE A 37 59.65 -58.06 -53.26
N VAL A 38 59.09 -57.38 -54.27
CA VAL A 38 57.74 -57.55 -54.88
C VAL A 38 56.54 -56.92 -54.13
N CYS A 39 56.28 -55.63 -54.40
CA CYS A 39 55.22 -55.23 -55.35
C CYS A 39 55.13 -53.69 -55.40
N VAL A 40 55.61 -53.07 -56.48
CA VAL A 40 55.65 -51.60 -56.59
C VAL A 40 54.30 -51.05 -57.07
N THR A 41 53.43 -50.70 -56.13
CA THR A 41 52.31 -49.79 -56.38
C THR A 41 52.72 -48.36 -56.03
N SER A 42 52.42 -47.41 -56.92
CA SER A 42 52.93 -46.03 -56.86
C SER A 42 52.19 -45.16 -55.85
N LYS A 43 52.56 -45.29 -54.57
CA LYS A 43 52.15 -44.31 -53.54
C LYS A 43 52.72 -42.93 -53.87
N ARG A 44 51.87 -42.05 -54.44
CA ARG A 44 52.14 -40.61 -54.50
C ARG A 44 52.32 -40.09 -53.07
N GLY A 45 53.46 -39.45 -52.79
CA GLY A 45 53.64 -38.73 -51.53
C GLY A 45 52.68 -37.54 -51.45
N ILE A 46 52.15 -37.27 -50.27
CA ILE A 46 51.47 -36.00 -49.99
C ILE A 46 52.54 -34.91 -50.01
N LYS A 47 52.29 -33.79 -50.72
CA LYS A 47 53.24 -32.67 -50.78
C LYS A 47 53.32 -32.02 -49.39
N THR A 48 54.52 -31.93 -48.83
CA THR A 48 54.79 -31.38 -47.48
C THR A 48 54.72 -29.86 -47.40
N LEU A 49 54.70 -29.19 -48.56
CA LEU A 49 54.42 -27.77 -48.71
C LEU A 49 53.11 -27.63 -49.46
N ASP A 50 52.33 -26.58 -49.14
CA ASP A 50 51.06 -26.33 -49.81
C ASP A 50 51.26 -26.21 -51.34
N VAL A 51 50.22 -26.61 -52.08
CA VAL A 51 50.20 -26.59 -53.54
C VAL A 51 49.63 -25.27 -54.07
N ARG A 52 49.04 -24.44 -53.19
CA ARG A 52 48.45 -23.14 -53.48
C ARG A 52 48.69 -22.21 -52.29
N GLU A 53 48.94 -20.93 -52.51
CA GLU A 53 49.02 -19.95 -51.41
C GLU A 53 47.62 -19.50 -50.97
N TYR A 54 46.85 -20.42 -50.39
CA TYR A 54 45.48 -20.17 -49.97
C TYR A 54 45.43 -19.58 -48.56
N ARG A 55 45.36 -18.25 -48.46
CA ARG A 55 45.20 -17.49 -47.21
C ARG A 55 43.79 -16.87 -47.13
N PRO A 56 42.77 -17.61 -46.67
CA PRO A 56 41.43 -17.05 -46.49
C PRO A 56 41.45 -16.02 -45.36
N LEU A 57 41.15 -14.76 -45.69
CA LEU A 57 41.08 -13.66 -44.72
C LEU A 57 39.79 -13.69 -43.86
N ALA A 58 38.78 -14.44 -44.30
CA ALA A 58 37.56 -14.67 -43.53
C ALA A 58 37.87 -15.48 -42.27
N THR A 59 37.54 -14.94 -41.10
CA THR A 59 37.72 -15.61 -39.80
C THR A 59 36.38 -15.78 -39.06
N PRO A 60 35.57 -16.80 -39.42
CA PRO A 60 34.24 -17.01 -38.86
C PRO A 60 34.21 -17.03 -37.32
N ILE A 61 33.18 -16.43 -36.74
CA ILE A 61 33.07 -16.22 -35.29
C ILE A 61 33.04 -17.55 -34.53
N GLU A 62 32.51 -18.61 -35.13
CA GLU A 62 32.42 -19.96 -34.59
C GLU A 62 33.76 -20.70 -34.64
N PHE A 63 34.65 -20.37 -35.58
CA PHE A 63 36.00 -20.92 -35.65
C PHE A 63 36.94 -20.22 -34.66
N ARG A 64 36.69 -18.94 -34.35
CA ARG A 64 37.43 -18.16 -33.34
C ARG A 64 36.97 -18.47 -31.92
N PHE A 65 35.66 -18.49 -31.68
CA PHE A 65 35.04 -18.51 -30.35
C PHE A 65 34.11 -19.71 -30.14
N TYR A 66 34.64 -20.91 -30.38
CA TYR A 66 33.95 -22.20 -30.20
C TYR A 66 33.50 -22.49 -28.75
N GLN A 67 33.90 -21.65 -27.78
CA GLN A 67 33.44 -21.68 -26.38
C GLN A 67 32.12 -20.92 -26.17
N ARG A 68 31.58 -20.29 -27.22
CA ARG A 68 30.30 -19.56 -27.22
C ARG A 68 29.36 -20.03 -28.32
N TYR A 69 29.90 -20.38 -29.50
CA TYR A 69 29.12 -20.82 -30.66
C TYR A 69 29.36 -22.30 -30.98
N ALA A 70 28.31 -23.02 -31.40
CA ALA A 70 28.35 -24.45 -31.65
C ALA A 70 27.72 -24.81 -33.01
N ASN A 71 28.48 -24.70 -34.10
CA ASN A 71 28.00 -24.94 -35.46
C ASN A 71 27.76 -26.44 -35.82
N HIS A 72 27.67 -27.32 -34.81
CA HIS A 72 27.37 -28.74 -35.02
C HIS A 72 25.84 -28.92 -35.10
N PRO A 73 25.27 -29.57 -36.12
CA PRO A 73 23.84 -29.44 -36.45
C PRO A 73 22.88 -29.88 -35.33
N ASN A 74 23.21 -30.94 -34.58
CA ASN A 74 22.38 -31.35 -33.44
C ASN A 74 22.63 -30.55 -32.14
N ARG A 75 23.56 -29.58 -32.13
CA ARG A 75 23.90 -28.72 -30.98
C ARG A 75 23.35 -27.29 -31.07
N GLN A 76 22.65 -26.95 -32.15
CA GLN A 76 22.16 -25.59 -32.45
C GLN A 76 21.18 -25.01 -31.39
N SER A 77 20.63 -25.86 -30.50
CA SER A 77 19.79 -25.43 -29.38
C SER A 77 20.59 -24.79 -28.24
N GLY A 78 21.92 -24.95 -28.25
CA GLY A 78 22.85 -24.17 -27.43
C GLY A 78 22.89 -24.54 -25.95
N ILE A 79 23.17 -23.53 -25.14
CA ILE A 79 23.41 -23.62 -23.70
C ILE A 79 22.33 -22.80 -22.98
N GLN A 80 21.48 -23.45 -22.20
CA GLN A 80 20.25 -22.88 -21.64
C GLN A 80 20.07 -23.37 -20.21
N PHE A 81 20.47 -22.55 -19.25
CA PHE A 81 20.27 -22.82 -17.82
C PHE A 81 18.82 -22.58 -17.39
N LEU A 82 18.12 -21.63 -18.04
CA LEU A 82 16.74 -21.23 -17.73
C LEU A 82 15.72 -22.18 -18.40
N THR A 83 15.84 -23.48 -18.15
CA THR A 83 14.87 -24.49 -18.57
C THR A 83 14.62 -25.50 -17.45
N HIS A 84 13.43 -26.08 -17.39
CA HIS A 84 13.06 -27.08 -16.39
C HIS A 84 13.73 -28.46 -16.58
N TYR A 85 14.64 -28.60 -17.56
CA TYR A 85 15.29 -29.86 -17.90
C TYR A 85 16.45 -30.20 -16.96
N ASN A 86 16.72 -31.51 -16.82
CA ASN A 86 17.81 -32.05 -16.00
C ASN A 86 19.24 -31.77 -16.54
N THR A 87 19.42 -30.90 -17.54
CA THR A 87 20.72 -30.61 -18.16
C THR A 87 20.70 -29.28 -18.91
N HIS A 88 21.53 -28.33 -18.47
CA HIS A 88 21.73 -27.00 -19.08
C HIS A 88 22.24 -27.01 -20.54
N GLN A 89 22.73 -28.14 -21.03
CA GLN A 89 23.08 -28.35 -22.45
C GLN A 89 21.84 -28.87 -23.19
N ARG A 90 21.02 -27.96 -23.75
CA ARG A 90 19.71 -28.29 -24.35
C ARG A 90 19.76 -29.40 -25.41
N PHE A 91 20.88 -29.54 -26.10
CA PHE A 91 21.15 -30.58 -27.09
C PHE A 91 21.48 -31.98 -26.53
N ARG A 92 21.63 -32.13 -25.21
CA ARG A 92 21.76 -33.43 -24.53
C ARG A 92 20.45 -33.93 -23.92
N VAL A 93 19.43 -33.08 -23.85
CA VAL A 93 18.09 -33.44 -23.36
C VAL A 93 17.49 -34.50 -24.28
N ARG A 94 16.93 -35.55 -23.68
CA ARG A 94 16.26 -36.68 -24.36
C ARG A 94 14.76 -36.78 -24.07
N LYS A 95 14.18 -35.70 -23.51
CA LYS A 95 12.73 -35.53 -23.41
C LYS A 95 12.24 -35.03 -24.76
N ASP A 96 12.27 -33.72 -24.97
CA ASP A 96 11.62 -33.08 -26.11
C ASP A 96 12.65 -32.58 -27.14
N TYR A 97 12.56 -33.08 -28.37
CA TYR A 97 13.29 -32.63 -29.55
C TYR A 97 12.52 -31.49 -30.23
N ILE A 98 13.14 -30.31 -30.32
CA ILE A 98 12.52 -29.09 -30.86
C ILE A 98 12.36 -29.10 -32.39
N ASP A 99 11.33 -28.41 -32.87
CA ASP A 99 11.04 -28.26 -34.30
C ASP A 99 11.43 -26.87 -34.83
N TYR A 100 12.58 -26.78 -35.50
CA TYR A 100 13.08 -25.52 -36.09
C TYR A 100 12.28 -25.00 -37.29
N MET A 101 11.35 -25.78 -37.85
CA MET A 101 10.53 -25.37 -39.01
C MET A 101 9.14 -24.91 -38.59
N HIS A 102 8.60 -25.45 -37.50
CA HIS A 102 7.21 -25.27 -37.12
C HIS A 102 7.00 -24.61 -35.74
N TRP A 103 8.04 -24.49 -34.91
CA TRP A 103 7.98 -23.76 -33.63
C TRP A 103 8.64 -22.37 -33.72
N GLY A 104 8.42 -21.53 -32.70
CA GLY A 104 9.02 -20.19 -32.61
C GLY A 104 8.06 -19.01 -32.79
N LYS A 105 6.81 -19.24 -33.22
CA LYS A 105 5.85 -18.15 -33.53
C LYS A 105 5.66 -17.14 -32.38
N GLU A 106 5.52 -17.65 -31.15
CA GLU A 106 5.21 -16.87 -29.94
C GLU A 106 6.39 -16.74 -28.96
N GLN A 107 7.36 -17.68 -29.02
CA GLN A 107 8.58 -17.69 -28.21
C GLN A 107 9.82 -17.19 -28.99
N GLY A 108 9.62 -16.61 -30.18
CA GLY A 108 10.66 -16.08 -31.08
C GLY A 108 11.55 -17.14 -31.72
N GLN A 109 12.45 -17.74 -30.94
CA GLN A 109 13.38 -18.77 -31.42
C GLN A 109 12.89 -20.16 -31.02
N ALA A 110 12.77 -21.10 -31.97
CA ALA A 110 12.31 -22.48 -31.74
C ALA A 110 13.10 -23.29 -30.69
N ARG A 111 14.25 -22.79 -30.22
CA ARG A 111 15.05 -23.38 -29.13
C ARG A 111 14.69 -22.88 -27.73
N LEU A 112 14.01 -21.74 -27.60
CA LEU A 112 13.56 -21.21 -26.30
C LEU A 112 12.37 -22.05 -25.77
N PRO A 113 12.16 -22.13 -24.45
CA PRO A 113 10.99 -22.83 -23.89
C PRO A 113 9.67 -22.20 -24.35
N HIS A 114 8.60 -22.99 -24.35
CA HIS A 114 7.25 -22.49 -24.62
C HIS A 114 6.74 -21.58 -23.50
N ARG A 115 5.72 -20.76 -23.79
CA ARG A 115 5.16 -19.76 -22.87
C ARG A 115 4.75 -20.36 -21.51
N HIS A 116 4.20 -21.57 -21.49
CA HIS A 116 3.78 -22.32 -20.28
C HIS A 116 4.92 -23.06 -19.55
N GLN A 117 6.13 -23.10 -20.12
CA GLN A 117 7.28 -23.90 -19.60
C GLN A 117 8.50 -23.07 -19.18
N ARG A 118 8.42 -21.74 -19.32
CA ARG A 118 9.45 -20.80 -18.83
C ARG A 118 9.59 -20.86 -17.30
N VAL A 119 10.82 -20.69 -16.84
CA VAL A 119 11.21 -20.62 -15.41
C VAL A 119 11.91 -19.30 -15.07
N ALA A 120 11.81 -18.34 -15.99
CA ALA A 120 12.25 -16.96 -15.88
C ALA A 120 11.23 -16.09 -16.63
N PHE A 121 11.08 -14.85 -16.19
CA PHE A 121 10.03 -13.93 -16.63
C PHE A 121 10.65 -12.54 -16.84
N ASP A 122 10.17 -11.81 -17.85
CA ASP A 122 10.64 -10.47 -18.19
C ASP A 122 9.74 -9.43 -17.50
N PHE A 123 10.29 -8.26 -17.12
CA PHE A 123 9.62 -7.27 -16.25
C PHE A 123 8.23 -6.78 -16.73
N HIS A 124 7.98 -6.78 -18.04
CA HIS A 124 6.74 -6.28 -18.64
C HIS A 124 5.92 -7.38 -19.35
N ASP A 125 6.19 -8.65 -19.06
CA ASP A 125 5.44 -9.79 -19.59
C ASP A 125 4.74 -10.54 -18.45
N ASN A 126 3.47 -10.93 -18.66
CA ASN A 126 2.68 -11.62 -17.64
C ASN A 126 3.35 -12.94 -17.24
N LEU A 127 3.08 -13.43 -16.02
CA LEU A 127 3.66 -14.66 -15.48
C LEU A 127 2.95 -15.92 -16.01
N HIS A 128 2.78 -16.95 -15.18
CA HIS A 128 1.89 -18.08 -15.46
C HIS A 128 0.57 -17.85 -14.72
N PRO A 129 -0.59 -18.09 -15.34
CA PRO A 129 -1.87 -17.98 -14.64
C PRO A 129 -2.04 -19.12 -13.63
N THR A 130 -2.70 -18.80 -12.51
CA THR A 130 -3.17 -19.77 -11.53
C THR A 130 -4.33 -20.57 -12.12
N LEU A 131 -4.29 -21.90 -11.94
CA LEU A 131 -5.31 -22.81 -12.44
C LEU A 131 -6.55 -22.82 -11.53
N THR A 132 -7.71 -22.47 -12.08
CA THR A 132 -9.02 -22.65 -11.46
C THR A 132 -9.70 -23.92 -12.00
N ASN A 133 -10.46 -24.64 -11.17
CA ASN A 133 -11.12 -25.88 -11.59
C ASN A 133 -12.22 -25.62 -12.63
N SER A 134 -12.18 -26.35 -13.76
CA SER A 134 -13.15 -26.22 -14.86
C SER A 134 -14.34 -27.19 -14.81
N ASP A 135 -14.50 -27.95 -13.72
CA ASP A 135 -15.57 -28.96 -13.57
C ASP A 135 -17.00 -28.39 -13.59
N ASN A 136 -17.18 -27.08 -13.34
CA ASN A 136 -18.40 -26.35 -13.68
C ASN A 136 -18.45 -26.10 -15.20
N ASN A 137 -18.62 -27.18 -15.95
CA ASN A 137 -18.53 -27.25 -17.41
C ASN A 137 -19.79 -26.72 -18.12
N ASN A 138 -20.36 -25.62 -17.61
CA ASN A 138 -21.41 -24.82 -18.22
C ASN A 138 -20.76 -23.63 -18.94
N ASN A 139 -21.14 -23.34 -20.19
CA ASN A 139 -20.54 -22.28 -21.01
C ASN A 139 -20.90 -20.83 -20.59
N ASN A 140 -21.33 -20.61 -19.35
CA ASN A 140 -21.62 -19.28 -18.80
C ASN A 140 -20.39 -18.81 -17.99
N GLY A 141 -19.80 -17.67 -18.38
CA GLY A 141 -18.52 -17.19 -17.85
C GLY A 141 -18.52 -16.74 -16.38
N SER A 142 -19.66 -16.77 -15.68
CA SER A 142 -19.84 -16.27 -14.31
C SER A 142 -19.20 -17.12 -13.20
N SER A 143 -18.64 -18.30 -13.50
CA SER A 143 -17.99 -19.13 -12.48
C SER A 143 -16.68 -18.56 -11.91
N GLN A 144 -16.13 -17.48 -12.47
CA GLN A 144 -14.91 -16.82 -11.96
C GLN A 144 -15.17 -15.62 -11.03
N SER A 145 -16.35 -14.98 -11.08
CA SER A 145 -16.68 -13.80 -10.25
C SER A 145 -17.05 -14.17 -8.80
N SER A 146 -17.49 -15.40 -8.55
CA SER A 146 -18.09 -15.84 -7.28
C SER A 146 -17.21 -15.70 -6.02
N TRP A 147 -15.89 -15.55 -6.17
CA TRP A 147 -14.96 -15.28 -5.06
C TRP A 147 -14.53 -13.82 -4.95
N PHE A 148 -15.01 -12.94 -5.82
CA PHE A 148 -14.67 -11.52 -5.89
C PHE A 148 -15.81 -10.60 -5.41
N THR A 149 -16.75 -11.12 -4.60
CA THR A 149 -17.92 -10.38 -4.11
C THR A 149 -17.61 -9.19 -3.16
N GLU A 150 -16.38 -9.09 -2.64
CA GLU A 150 -15.89 -7.91 -1.90
C GLU A 150 -15.02 -6.95 -2.76
N GLN A 151 -14.84 -7.24 -4.05
CA GLN A 151 -14.07 -6.41 -4.99
C GLN A 151 -14.97 -5.39 -5.70
N ASP A 152 -14.39 -4.65 -6.65
CA ASP A 152 -15.15 -3.85 -7.62
C ASP A 152 -16.14 -4.76 -8.38
N PRO A 153 -17.46 -4.52 -8.34
CA PRO A 153 -18.46 -5.36 -9.00
C PRO A 153 -18.40 -5.31 -10.53
N SER A 154 -17.60 -4.42 -11.13
CA SER A 154 -17.31 -4.42 -12.57
C SER A 154 -16.16 -5.37 -12.98
N LEU A 155 -15.43 -5.96 -12.02
CA LEU A 155 -14.31 -6.86 -12.27
C LEU A 155 -14.80 -8.27 -12.70
N THR A 156 -14.94 -8.47 -14.01
CA THR A 156 -15.50 -9.71 -14.58
C THR A 156 -14.59 -10.94 -14.45
N SER A 157 -13.28 -10.80 -14.69
CA SER A 157 -12.30 -11.90 -14.56
C SER A 157 -10.88 -11.34 -14.39
N HIS A 158 -10.11 -11.92 -13.48
CA HIS A 158 -8.71 -11.53 -13.26
C HIS A 158 -7.81 -12.21 -14.30
N PRO A 159 -6.91 -11.47 -14.98
CA PRO A 159 -6.16 -11.98 -16.15
C PRO A 159 -5.30 -13.23 -15.86
N ASP A 160 -4.81 -13.36 -14.63
CA ASP A 160 -4.00 -14.50 -14.19
C ASP A 160 -4.81 -15.66 -13.59
N LEU A 161 -6.14 -15.72 -13.76
CA LEU A 161 -6.96 -16.90 -13.42
C LEU A 161 -7.42 -17.64 -14.68
N ALA A 162 -6.88 -18.84 -14.92
CA ALA A 162 -7.19 -19.65 -16.09
C ALA A 162 -7.89 -20.97 -15.72
N THR A 163 -8.99 -21.28 -16.41
CA THR A 163 -9.69 -22.58 -16.29
C THR A 163 -8.99 -23.73 -17.01
N ASN A 164 -8.10 -23.43 -17.96
CA ASN A 164 -7.46 -24.39 -18.85
C ASN A 164 -5.97 -24.06 -19.05
N PHE A 165 -5.17 -24.25 -18.00
CA PHE A 165 -3.71 -24.14 -18.02
C PHE A 165 -3.05 -25.46 -17.58
N ASP A 166 -2.10 -25.96 -18.36
CA ASP A 166 -1.28 -27.14 -18.00
C ASP A 166 0.20 -26.86 -18.31
N PRO A 167 1.09 -26.77 -17.30
CA PRO A 167 2.52 -26.57 -17.51
C PRO A 167 3.21 -27.80 -18.15
N ASN A 168 2.58 -28.97 -18.13
CA ASN A 168 3.11 -30.22 -18.70
C ASN A 168 2.63 -30.48 -20.14
N ARG A 169 1.83 -29.57 -20.71
CA ARG A 169 1.23 -29.71 -22.04
C ARG A 169 2.29 -29.99 -23.10
N ARG A 170 2.15 -31.13 -23.80
CA ARG A 170 3.02 -31.58 -24.91
C ARG A 170 2.71 -30.79 -26.17
N GLU A 171 3.68 -30.02 -26.67
CA GLU A 171 3.55 -29.36 -27.98
C GLU A 171 3.93 -30.29 -29.14
N PHE A 172 3.30 -30.07 -30.30
CA PHE A 172 3.45 -30.98 -31.43
C PHE A 172 4.75 -30.72 -32.22
N SER A 173 5.73 -31.61 -32.02
CA SER A 173 7.01 -31.62 -32.76
C SER A 173 6.98 -32.63 -33.92
N HIS A 174 7.25 -32.22 -35.17
CA HIS A 174 7.34 -33.18 -36.28
C HIS A 174 8.51 -34.19 -36.16
N PRO A 175 9.75 -33.84 -35.75
CA PRO A 175 10.82 -34.84 -35.65
C PRO A 175 10.54 -35.96 -34.63
N GLU A 176 9.64 -35.72 -33.67
CA GLU A 176 9.13 -36.74 -32.75
C GLU A 176 7.87 -37.41 -33.28
N HIS A 177 6.76 -36.66 -33.35
CA HIS A 177 5.40 -37.19 -33.43
C HIS A 177 4.88 -37.34 -34.85
N TRP A 178 5.61 -36.86 -35.86
CA TRP A 178 5.38 -37.21 -37.27
C TRP A 178 6.71 -37.50 -37.97
N ASN A 179 7.46 -38.47 -37.43
CA ASN A 179 8.79 -38.77 -37.91
C ASN A 179 8.76 -39.37 -39.33
N LYS A 180 9.35 -38.63 -40.27
CA LYS A 180 9.45 -38.99 -41.70
C LYS A 180 10.83 -39.56 -42.09
N MET A 181 11.74 -39.79 -41.15
CA MET A 181 13.14 -40.18 -41.42
C MET A 181 13.28 -41.51 -42.18
N PHE A 182 12.46 -42.51 -41.85
CA PHE A 182 12.46 -43.83 -42.50
C PHE A 182 11.60 -43.91 -43.76
N SER A 183 11.15 -42.77 -44.29
CA SER A 183 10.24 -42.66 -45.45
C SER A 183 10.88 -41.95 -46.64
N LYS A 184 10.17 -41.91 -47.78
CA LYS A 184 10.53 -41.10 -48.95
C LYS A 184 9.92 -39.69 -48.87
N ARG A 185 9.33 -39.31 -47.73
CA ARG A 185 8.68 -38.02 -47.43
C ARG A 185 7.52 -37.69 -48.38
N ARG A 186 6.85 -38.70 -48.95
CA ARG A 186 5.66 -38.50 -49.80
C ARG A 186 4.43 -38.11 -48.96
N PRO A 187 3.36 -37.55 -49.57
CA PRO A 187 2.07 -37.40 -48.91
C PRO A 187 1.59 -38.72 -48.29
N GLY A 188 1.11 -38.67 -47.05
CA GLY A 188 0.69 -39.86 -46.28
C GLY A 188 1.80 -40.69 -45.65
N GLU A 189 3.09 -40.38 -45.87
CA GLU A 189 4.20 -41.12 -45.25
C GLU A 189 4.65 -40.53 -43.88
N GLY A 190 5.23 -41.40 -43.05
CA GLY A 190 5.76 -41.09 -41.71
C GLY A 190 4.97 -41.77 -40.59
N SER A 191 5.62 -42.05 -39.46
CA SER A 191 4.94 -42.57 -38.26
C SER A 191 4.34 -41.42 -37.45
N ILE A 192 3.05 -41.50 -37.10
CA ILE A 192 2.34 -40.45 -36.35
C ILE A 192 1.95 -40.94 -34.95
N ASP A 193 2.29 -40.17 -33.91
CA ASP A 193 1.75 -40.32 -32.55
C ASP A 193 0.53 -39.40 -32.37
N LEU A 194 -0.63 -40.00 -32.10
CA LEU A 194 -1.89 -39.28 -31.87
C LEU A 194 -2.14 -38.95 -30.39
N SER A 195 -1.27 -39.38 -29.46
CA SER A 195 -1.42 -39.12 -28.01
C SER A 195 -1.05 -37.70 -27.57
N VAL A 196 -0.62 -36.86 -28.51
CA VAL A 196 -0.14 -35.49 -28.27
C VAL A 196 -1.27 -34.47 -28.37
N LEU A 197 -2.14 -34.63 -29.36
CA LEU A 197 -3.21 -33.68 -29.66
C LEU A 197 -4.53 -34.18 -29.03
N PRO A 198 -5.34 -33.31 -28.40
CA PRO A 198 -6.66 -33.70 -27.94
C PRO A 198 -7.52 -34.15 -29.13
N SER A 199 -8.18 -35.30 -28.98
CA SER A 199 -8.91 -35.92 -30.10
C SER A 199 -10.17 -35.12 -30.45
N GLN A 200 -10.14 -34.47 -31.61
CA GLN A 200 -11.31 -33.79 -32.21
C GLN A 200 -12.31 -34.78 -32.85
N SER A 201 -12.14 -36.09 -32.65
CA SER A 201 -13.04 -37.11 -33.19
C SER A 201 -14.30 -37.28 -32.34
N LEU A 202 -15.46 -37.07 -32.96
CA LEU A 202 -16.78 -37.27 -32.37
C LEU A 202 -17.00 -38.69 -31.80
N LEU A 203 -16.19 -39.68 -32.22
CA LEU A 203 -16.19 -41.02 -31.65
C LEU A 203 -15.93 -41.04 -30.14
N GLY A 204 -15.08 -40.14 -29.62
CA GLY A 204 -14.78 -40.06 -28.18
C GLY A 204 -16.03 -39.74 -27.34
N PRO A 205 -16.71 -38.61 -27.60
CA PRO A 205 -17.99 -38.28 -26.99
C PRO A 205 -19.07 -39.34 -27.19
N LEU A 206 -19.24 -39.89 -28.41
CA LEU A 206 -20.27 -40.90 -28.70
C LEU A 206 -20.08 -42.21 -27.92
N MET A 207 -18.84 -42.68 -27.77
CA MET A 207 -18.53 -43.93 -27.04
C MET A 207 -18.52 -43.78 -25.51
N ARG A 208 -18.65 -42.56 -24.99
CA ARG A 208 -18.62 -42.26 -23.55
C ARG A 208 -19.86 -41.50 -23.04
N HIS A 209 -20.87 -41.32 -23.88
CA HIS A 209 -22.13 -40.73 -23.45
C HIS A 209 -22.86 -41.66 -22.48
N SER A 210 -23.44 -41.09 -21.42
CA SER A 210 -24.10 -41.81 -20.33
C SER A 210 -25.27 -40.97 -19.79
N ASP A 211 -26.26 -41.62 -19.18
CA ASP A 211 -27.37 -40.96 -18.49
C ASP A 211 -26.92 -40.36 -17.14
N THR A 212 -25.98 -41.04 -16.48
CA THR A 212 -25.21 -40.55 -15.34
C THR A 212 -24.44 -39.28 -15.69
N LYS A 213 -24.58 -38.23 -14.86
CA LYS A 213 -23.86 -36.96 -15.06
C LYS A 213 -22.37 -37.13 -14.71
N GLY A 214 -21.52 -36.26 -15.27
CA GLY A 214 -20.06 -36.35 -15.15
C GLY A 214 -19.49 -36.10 -13.74
N ASN A 215 -18.17 -36.25 -13.60
CA ASN A 215 -17.43 -36.27 -12.34
C ASN A 215 -17.80 -35.12 -11.37
N GLY A 216 -17.91 -33.88 -11.85
CA GLY A 216 -18.25 -32.71 -11.02
C GLY A 216 -19.60 -32.81 -10.30
N TYR A 217 -20.60 -33.49 -10.90
CA TYR A 217 -21.87 -33.79 -10.22
C TYR A 217 -21.72 -34.90 -9.18
N PHE A 218 -20.97 -35.96 -9.51
CA PHE A 218 -20.79 -37.12 -8.62
C PHE A 218 -19.81 -36.84 -7.47
N LYS A 219 -18.96 -35.82 -7.59
CA LYS A 219 -17.95 -35.40 -6.59
C LYS A 219 -17.00 -36.56 -6.21
N VAL A 220 -16.44 -37.19 -7.24
CA VAL A 220 -15.53 -38.36 -7.13
C VAL A 220 -14.24 -38.05 -6.36
N ASP A 221 -13.73 -36.82 -6.51
CA ASP A 221 -12.39 -36.46 -6.07
C ASP A 221 -12.32 -36.10 -4.59
N ASN A 222 -11.50 -36.84 -3.85
CA ASN A 222 -11.29 -36.69 -2.40
C ASN A 222 -10.48 -35.44 -1.99
N ARG A 223 -10.05 -34.62 -2.94
CA ARG A 223 -9.23 -33.42 -2.73
C ARG A 223 -9.75 -32.28 -3.60
N GLY A 224 -9.82 -31.08 -3.03
CA GLY A 224 -9.83 -29.84 -3.80
C GLY A 224 -8.42 -29.47 -4.27
N HIS A 225 -8.17 -28.17 -4.42
CA HIS A 225 -6.84 -27.62 -4.72
C HIS A 225 -5.77 -28.13 -3.74
N THR A 226 -4.54 -28.36 -4.22
CA THR A 226 -3.49 -29.07 -3.46
C THR A 226 -3.10 -28.40 -2.15
N ASP A 227 -3.18 -27.07 -2.14
CA ASP A 227 -2.69 -26.22 -1.06
C ASP A 227 -3.82 -25.86 -0.07
N GLY A 228 -5.03 -26.41 -0.28
CA GLY A 228 -6.18 -26.30 0.62
C GLY A 228 -7.05 -25.09 0.34
N LEU A 229 -7.06 -24.14 1.28
CA LEU A 229 -7.86 -22.90 1.19
C LEU A 229 -7.03 -21.81 0.51
N VAL A 230 -7.43 -21.43 -0.70
CA VAL A 230 -6.72 -20.46 -1.55
C VAL A 230 -7.70 -19.35 -1.96
N PRO A 231 -7.48 -18.10 -1.51
CA PRO A 231 -8.26 -16.93 -1.92
C PRO A 231 -8.31 -16.78 -3.44
N GLY A 232 -9.51 -16.50 -3.98
CA GLY A 232 -9.76 -16.38 -5.42
C GLY A 232 -9.90 -17.71 -6.18
N VAL A 233 -9.75 -18.86 -5.50
CA VAL A 233 -9.91 -20.20 -6.12
C VAL A 233 -10.93 -21.06 -5.36
N ASN A 234 -10.83 -21.13 -4.03
CA ASN A 234 -11.72 -21.94 -3.17
C ASN A 234 -12.40 -21.13 -2.05
N THR A 235 -11.93 -19.90 -1.80
CA THR A 235 -12.42 -18.98 -0.76
C THR A 235 -12.46 -17.56 -1.34
N PRO A 236 -13.30 -16.66 -0.81
CA PRO A 236 -13.33 -15.26 -1.27
C PRO A 236 -11.94 -14.59 -1.19
N PHE A 237 -11.71 -13.63 -2.07
CA PHE A 237 -10.49 -12.81 -2.12
C PHE A 237 -10.78 -11.42 -1.56
N LEU A 238 -10.15 -11.08 -0.43
CA LEU A 238 -10.38 -9.85 0.32
C LEU A 238 -9.18 -8.90 0.18
N GLY A 239 -9.46 -7.59 0.10
CA GLY A 239 -8.42 -6.56 -0.07
C GLY A 239 -7.89 -6.46 -1.51
N GLU A 240 -6.75 -5.82 -1.69
CA GLU A 240 -6.15 -5.58 -3.01
C GLU A 240 -5.50 -6.81 -3.66
N PHE A 241 -5.45 -6.81 -4.99
CA PHE A 241 -4.54 -7.63 -5.79
C PHE A 241 -3.09 -7.08 -5.75
N ASP A 242 -2.11 -7.94 -6.05
CA ASP A 242 -0.71 -7.58 -6.39
C ASP A 242 -0.30 -8.39 -7.63
N GLN A 243 -0.37 -7.78 -8.80
CA GLN A 243 -0.01 -8.40 -10.08
C GLN A 243 1.49 -8.32 -10.36
N LYS A 244 2.22 -7.39 -9.74
CA LYS A 244 3.68 -7.20 -9.92
C LYS A 244 4.54 -8.01 -8.94
N MET A 245 3.93 -8.83 -8.08
CA MET A 245 4.59 -9.59 -7.01
C MET A 245 5.36 -8.73 -5.99
N MET A 246 5.05 -7.44 -5.88
CA MET A 246 5.83 -6.51 -5.07
C MET A 246 5.70 -6.79 -3.56
N GLN A 247 4.51 -7.21 -3.09
CA GLN A 247 4.34 -7.70 -1.72
C GLN A 247 4.88 -9.13 -1.57
N ALA A 248 4.68 -9.96 -2.60
CA ALA A 248 4.94 -11.40 -2.57
C ALA A 248 6.42 -11.79 -2.42
N MET A 249 7.37 -10.94 -2.84
CA MET A 249 8.82 -11.14 -2.64
C MET A 249 9.48 -10.15 -1.67
N SER A 250 8.68 -9.55 -0.78
CA SER A 250 9.17 -8.66 0.29
C SER A 250 10.04 -9.38 1.34
N ARG A 251 10.84 -8.61 2.07
CA ARG A 251 11.72 -9.10 3.14
C ARG A 251 11.17 -8.73 4.52
N PRO A 252 11.02 -9.68 5.47
CA PRO A 252 10.65 -9.35 6.84
C PRO A 252 11.71 -8.44 7.48
N LEU A 253 11.26 -7.32 8.04
CA LEU A 253 12.09 -6.33 8.72
C LEU A 253 12.25 -6.68 10.20
N ASN A 254 11.20 -7.24 10.83
CA ASN A 254 11.22 -7.69 12.22
C ASN A 254 11.38 -9.22 12.36
N ALA A 255 11.66 -9.68 13.59
CA ALA A 255 11.89 -11.09 13.89
C ALA A 255 10.62 -11.95 13.74
N ASP A 256 9.46 -11.38 14.07
CA ASP A 256 8.17 -12.07 14.10
C ASP A 256 7.52 -12.15 12.69
N ARG A 257 8.09 -11.43 11.71
CA ARG A 257 7.65 -11.32 10.30
C ARG A 257 6.29 -10.63 10.09
N THR A 258 5.80 -9.94 11.11
CA THR A 258 4.58 -9.13 11.07
C THR A 258 4.79 -7.76 10.41
N ILE A 259 6.04 -7.36 10.19
CA ILE A 259 6.42 -6.20 9.38
C ILE A 259 7.40 -6.66 8.29
N THR A 260 7.07 -6.36 7.04
CA THR A 260 7.88 -6.69 5.86
C THR A 260 8.15 -5.44 5.02
N GLY A 261 9.09 -5.50 4.08
CA GLY A 261 9.44 -4.35 3.26
C GLY A 261 10.08 -4.70 1.93
N ASN A 262 9.99 -3.78 0.98
CA ASN A 262 10.59 -3.87 -0.35
C ASN A 262 11.26 -2.52 -0.67
N ASP A 263 12.54 -2.54 -0.99
CA ASP A 263 13.37 -1.34 -1.13
C ASP A 263 13.67 -1.01 -2.60
N GLY A 264 13.62 0.27 -2.93
CA GLY A 264 14.23 0.82 -4.13
C GLY A 264 15.65 1.33 -3.90
N ARG A 265 16.25 1.87 -4.97
CA ARG A 265 17.41 2.76 -4.93
C ARG A 265 17.10 4.02 -4.12
N PHE A 266 15.90 4.57 -4.31
CA PHE A 266 15.47 5.83 -3.70
C PHE A 266 14.06 5.81 -3.05
N SER A 267 13.30 4.73 -3.19
CA SER A 267 12.05 4.49 -2.45
C SER A 267 12.24 3.44 -1.35
N LYS A 268 11.32 3.42 -0.37
CA LYS A 268 11.19 2.35 0.63
C LYS A 268 9.73 2.00 0.86
N THR A 269 9.33 0.75 0.67
CA THR A 269 7.97 0.31 1.02
C THR A 269 8.02 -0.51 2.31
N ILE A 270 7.25 -0.09 3.32
CA ILE A 270 6.95 -0.83 4.55
C ILE A 270 5.54 -1.39 4.44
N MET A 271 5.38 -2.66 4.80
CA MET A 271 4.13 -3.41 4.70
C MET A 271 3.78 -4.07 6.04
N ILE A 272 2.56 -3.82 6.53
CA ILE A 272 1.99 -4.50 7.70
C ILE A 272 1.48 -5.89 7.27
N ASN A 273 1.85 -6.94 8.02
CA ASN A 273 1.58 -8.35 7.68
C ASN A 273 1.04 -9.14 8.90
N GLU A 274 -0.12 -8.72 9.41
CA GLU A 274 -0.92 -9.44 10.41
C GLU A 274 -2.36 -9.74 9.89
N PRO A 275 -2.53 -10.44 8.74
CA PRO A 275 -3.84 -10.63 8.12
C PRO A 275 -4.83 -11.43 8.99
N LYS A 276 -4.35 -12.26 9.93
CA LYS A 276 -5.18 -13.09 10.83
C LYS A 276 -5.92 -12.29 11.91
N THR A 277 -5.42 -11.09 12.23
CA THR A 277 -5.98 -10.18 13.25
C THR A 277 -6.54 -8.93 12.59
N HIS A 278 -6.86 -8.98 11.28
CA HIS A 278 -7.28 -7.83 10.48
C HIS A 278 -6.32 -6.63 10.59
N GLN A 279 -5.01 -6.90 10.58
CA GLN A 279 -3.95 -5.90 10.78
C GLN A 279 -4.06 -5.12 12.12
N ALA A 280 -4.70 -5.68 13.16
CA ALA A 280 -4.78 -5.07 14.49
C ALA A 280 -3.51 -5.37 15.30
N LEU A 281 -2.69 -4.33 15.49
CA LEU A 281 -1.31 -4.39 15.96
C LEU A 281 -1.23 -4.71 17.46
N SER A 282 -0.22 -5.50 17.83
CA SER A 282 0.21 -5.65 19.22
C SER A 282 1.06 -4.45 19.68
N ALA A 283 1.23 -4.24 20.99
CA ALA A 283 2.14 -3.22 21.53
C ALA A 283 3.57 -3.32 20.95
N LYS A 284 4.08 -4.55 20.83
CA LYS A 284 5.37 -4.85 20.21
C LYS A 284 5.38 -4.52 18.72
N THR A 285 4.34 -4.93 17.98
CA THR A 285 4.27 -4.62 16.54
C THR A 285 4.21 -3.11 16.31
N ALA A 286 3.49 -2.36 17.15
CA ALA A 286 3.40 -0.91 17.06
C ALA A 286 4.74 -0.20 17.35
N SER A 287 5.50 -0.65 18.36
CA SER A 287 6.81 -0.08 18.68
C SER A 287 7.90 -0.47 17.67
N GLU A 288 7.87 -1.71 17.15
CA GLU A 288 8.72 -2.14 16.03
C GLU A 288 8.37 -1.36 14.75
N LEU A 289 7.09 -1.11 14.46
CA LEU A 289 6.66 -0.33 13.29
C LEU A 289 7.08 1.14 13.39
N ALA A 290 6.94 1.77 14.57
CA ALA A 290 7.46 3.12 14.81
C ALA A 290 8.98 3.16 14.58
N THR A 291 9.69 2.11 14.99
CA THR A 291 11.14 1.98 14.80
C THR A 291 11.53 1.80 13.33
N GLU A 292 10.84 0.97 12.55
CA GLU A 292 11.14 0.79 11.12
C GLU A 292 10.73 2.01 10.28
N ILE A 293 9.63 2.68 10.60
CA ILE A 293 9.26 3.97 9.99
C ILE A 293 10.35 5.01 10.25
N ASP A 294 10.88 5.11 11.46
CA ASP A 294 11.96 6.06 11.77
C ASP A 294 13.25 5.72 11.01
N LYS A 295 13.66 4.45 10.97
CA LYS A 295 14.81 3.99 10.20
C LYS A 295 14.67 4.28 8.70
N ALA A 296 13.50 4.02 8.12
CA ALA A 296 13.26 4.21 6.69
C ALA A 296 13.17 5.69 6.30
N THR A 297 12.50 6.50 7.11
CA THR A 297 12.35 7.94 6.84
C THR A 297 13.63 8.73 7.14
N ASN A 298 14.48 8.30 8.07
CA ASN A 298 15.83 8.88 8.25
C ASN A 298 16.88 8.32 7.26
N ALA A 299 16.56 7.33 6.43
CA ALA A 299 17.52 6.72 5.53
C ALA A 299 18.06 7.70 4.47
N VAL A 300 19.38 7.74 4.30
CA VAL A 300 20.10 8.74 3.48
C VAL A 300 19.55 8.88 2.06
N TYR A 301 19.14 7.77 1.42
CA TYR A 301 18.60 7.74 0.06
C TYR A 301 17.07 7.68 -0.03
N SER A 302 16.33 7.69 1.09
CA SER A 302 14.86 7.74 1.01
C SER A 302 14.41 9.09 0.45
N LYS A 303 13.87 9.12 -0.77
CA LYS A 303 13.12 10.26 -1.33
C LYS A 303 11.65 10.18 -0.92
N LEU A 304 11.11 8.96 -0.89
CA LEU A 304 9.78 8.63 -0.40
C LEU A 304 9.80 7.29 0.33
N THR A 305 9.27 7.27 1.55
CA THR A 305 8.87 6.04 2.23
C THR A 305 7.36 5.85 2.05
N VAL A 306 6.93 4.67 1.63
CA VAL A 306 5.53 4.25 1.48
C VAL A 306 5.19 3.29 2.63
N LEU A 307 4.03 3.47 3.25
CA LEU A 307 3.43 2.54 4.20
C LEU A 307 2.12 2.01 3.62
N GLU A 308 1.97 0.70 3.52
CA GLU A 308 0.75 0.01 3.06
C GLU A 308 0.51 -1.28 3.89
N ALA A 309 -0.60 -1.98 3.65
CA ALA A 309 -0.80 -3.32 4.19
C ALA A 309 -0.47 -4.41 3.16
N ALA A 310 0.33 -5.40 3.56
CA ALA A 310 0.42 -6.66 2.84
C ALA A 310 -0.78 -7.53 3.23
N GLN A 311 -1.62 -7.84 2.23
CA GLN A 311 -2.83 -8.64 2.38
C GLN A 311 -2.88 -9.67 1.26
N SER A 312 -2.80 -10.95 1.63
CA SER A 312 -2.70 -12.07 0.72
C SER A 312 -4.08 -12.62 0.31
N GLY A 313 -5.03 -11.73 0.00
CA GLY A 313 -6.44 -12.10 -0.24
C GLY A 313 -7.24 -12.48 1.01
N LEU A 314 -6.67 -12.34 2.22
CA LEU A 314 -7.23 -12.84 3.49
C LEU A 314 -7.87 -11.78 4.39
N THR A 315 -7.66 -10.50 4.10
CA THR A 315 -8.22 -9.38 4.86
C THR A 315 -8.41 -8.19 3.93
N ASN A 316 -9.35 -7.31 4.25
CA ASN A 316 -9.63 -6.05 3.56
C ASN A 316 -9.21 -4.82 4.39
N TYR A 317 -8.47 -5.02 5.49
CA TYR A 317 -8.00 -3.96 6.39
C TYR A 317 -6.59 -3.49 5.99
N PHE A 318 -6.40 -2.17 5.98
CA PHE A 318 -5.08 -1.53 6.04
C PHE A 318 -4.50 -1.64 7.47
N CYS A 319 -5.28 -1.26 8.49
CA CYS A 319 -4.85 -1.32 9.88
C CYS A 319 -6.06 -1.40 10.82
N GLY A 320 -6.18 -2.51 11.54
CA GLY A 320 -7.25 -2.75 12.53
C GLY A 320 -7.08 -1.97 13.84
N GLY A 321 -6.03 -1.14 13.94
CA GLY A 321 -5.73 -0.37 15.15
C GLY A 321 -5.18 -1.27 16.26
N LEU A 322 -5.71 -1.14 17.47
CA LEU A 322 -5.28 -1.94 18.63
C LEU A 322 -5.95 -3.32 18.62
N ASN A 323 -5.20 -4.36 18.98
CA ASN A 323 -5.79 -5.69 19.21
C ASN A 323 -6.64 -5.71 20.50
N PHE A 324 -7.94 -5.43 20.38
CA PHE A 324 -8.86 -5.39 21.51
C PHE A 324 -9.03 -6.75 22.22
N GLU A 325 -8.87 -7.89 21.53
CA GLU A 325 -8.95 -9.22 22.16
C GLU A 325 -7.80 -9.44 23.16
N MET A 326 -6.56 -9.08 22.78
CA MET A 326 -5.43 -9.10 23.72
C MET A 326 -5.64 -8.14 24.89
N LEU A 327 -6.11 -6.93 24.60
CA LEU A 327 -6.29 -5.85 25.57
C LEU A 327 -7.38 -6.19 26.61
N GLY A 328 -8.51 -6.73 26.18
CA GLY A 328 -9.57 -7.23 27.06
C GLY A 328 -9.16 -8.47 27.85
N PHE A 329 -8.44 -9.41 27.24
CA PHE A 329 -7.90 -10.58 27.95
C PHE A 329 -7.02 -10.17 29.14
N ASP A 330 -6.08 -9.24 28.93
CA ASP A 330 -5.17 -8.80 30.00
C ASP A 330 -5.91 -8.04 31.12
N LEU A 331 -6.89 -7.19 30.78
CA LEU A 331 -7.76 -6.53 31.77
C LEU A 331 -8.65 -7.50 32.56
N GLN A 332 -9.19 -8.53 31.90
CA GLN A 332 -10.00 -9.55 32.56
C GLN A 332 -9.13 -10.38 33.52
N MET A 333 -7.90 -10.73 33.12
CA MET A 333 -6.91 -11.39 33.99
C MET A 333 -6.54 -10.52 35.21
N ALA A 334 -6.23 -9.23 35.01
CA ALA A 334 -5.97 -8.30 36.11
C ALA A 334 -7.14 -8.22 37.10
N THR A 335 -8.37 -8.16 36.57
CA THR A 335 -9.61 -8.12 37.37
C THR A 335 -9.83 -9.41 38.17
N ILE A 336 -9.59 -10.58 37.57
CA ILE A 336 -9.67 -11.88 38.24
C ILE A 336 -8.67 -11.95 39.41
N LEU A 337 -7.42 -11.53 39.19
CA LEU A 337 -6.37 -11.51 40.21
C LEU A 337 -6.69 -10.53 41.35
N ARG A 338 -7.16 -9.31 41.04
CA ARG A 338 -7.65 -8.35 42.05
C ARG A 338 -8.82 -8.90 42.86
N ASN A 339 -9.75 -9.64 42.23
CA ASN A 339 -10.89 -10.24 42.93
C ASN A 339 -10.46 -11.42 43.82
N GLN A 340 -9.47 -12.22 43.41
CA GLN A 340 -8.86 -13.25 44.28
C GLN A 340 -8.16 -12.62 45.49
N ALA A 341 -7.39 -11.55 45.28
CA ALA A 341 -6.74 -10.81 46.37
C ALA A 341 -7.75 -10.23 47.37
N ARG A 342 -8.83 -9.59 46.90
CA ARG A 342 -9.96 -9.13 47.74
C ARG A 342 -10.56 -10.29 48.53
N ALA A 343 -10.88 -11.42 47.89
CA ALA A 343 -11.46 -12.58 48.56
C ALA A 343 -10.54 -13.26 49.60
N ILE A 344 -9.25 -12.91 49.66
CA ILE A 344 -8.33 -13.28 50.76
C ILE A 344 -8.36 -12.22 51.87
N LEU A 345 -8.33 -10.94 51.50
CA LEU A 345 -8.45 -9.81 52.43
C LEU A 345 -9.78 -9.88 53.22
N ASP A 346 -10.90 -10.08 52.56
CA ASP A 346 -12.23 -10.12 53.18
C ASP A 346 -12.36 -11.30 54.17
N LYS A 347 -11.86 -12.49 53.80
CA LYS A 347 -11.80 -13.65 54.72
C LYS A 347 -10.93 -13.38 55.94
N SER A 348 -9.88 -12.57 55.81
CA SER A 348 -9.03 -12.20 56.95
C SER A 348 -9.76 -11.28 57.93
N THR A 349 -10.56 -10.31 57.43
CA THR A 349 -11.34 -9.42 58.30
C THR A 349 -12.50 -10.15 58.97
N GLU A 350 -13.18 -11.06 58.27
CA GLU A 350 -14.17 -11.98 58.89
C GLU A 350 -13.54 -12.83 60.01
N THR A 351 -12.32 -13.33 59.83
CA THR A 351 -11.63 -14.16 60.84
C THR A 351 -11.25 -13.35 62.09
N SER A 352 -11.01 -12.04 61.97
CA SER A 352 -10.82 -11.12 63.09
C SER A 352 -12.14 -10.55 63.67
N GLY A 353 -13.30 -10.87 63.09
CA GLY A 353 -14.62 -10.27 63.38
C GLY A 353 -15.25 -10.61 64.75
N LYS A 354 -14.45 -10.79 65.81
CA LYS A 354 -14.94 -11.13 67.16
C LYS A 354 -14.51 -10.17 68.28
N THR A 355 -14.24 -8.91 67.94
CA THR A 355 -14.19 -7.79 68.90
C THR A 355 -14.72 -6.51 68.25
N THR A 356 -15.49 -5.73 69.01
CA THR A 356 -16.19 -4.52 68.52
C THR A 356 -15.38 -3.24 68.76
N THR A 357 -15.22 -2.39 67.73
CA THR A 357 -15.75 -1.00 67.70
C THR A 357 -15.39 -0.26 66.39
N SER A 358 -16.15 0.80 66.09
CA SER A 358 -15.93 1.83 65.06
C SER A 358 -14.46 2.31 64.92
N SER A 359 -13.98 2.76 63.76
CA SER A 359 -14.55 3.89 62.99
C SER A 359 -14.05 3.97 61.52
N SER A 360 -14.56 4.93 60.75
CA SER A 360 -14.34 5.09 59.30
C SER A 360 -13.23 6.09 58.95
N SER A 361 -12.24 5.67 58.17
CA SER A 361 -11.40 6.53 57.34
C SER A 361 -10.97 5.78 56.07
N SER A 362 -11.04 6.44 54.91
CA SER A 362 -10.75 5.83 53.60
C SER A 362 -9.26 5.88 53.26
N GLY A 363 -8.44 5.27 54.11
CA GLY A 363 -7.03 4.96 53.82
C GLY A 363 -6.88 3.54 53.29
N SER A 364 -5.74 3.25 52.65
CA SER A 364 -5.42 1.91 52.12
C SER A 364 -5.54 0.84 53.23
N PRO A 365 -6.17 -0.33 52.99
CA PRO A 365 -6.40 -1.33 54.01
C PRO A 365 -5.06 -1.87 54.53
N SER A 366 -4.75 -1.57 55.81
CA SER A 366 -3.46 -1.92 56.40
C SER A 366 -3.29 -3.44 56.50
N THR A 367 -2.34 -3.97 55.73
CA THR A 367 -2.03 -5.42 55.66
C THR A 367 -1.57 -6.03 56.98
N SER A 368 -1.38 -5.22 58.02
CA SER A 368 -0.99 -5.60 59.39
C SER A 368 -1.92 -6.59 60.11
N THR A 369 -3.07 -6.94 59.54
CA THR A 369 -3.98 -8.00 60.04
C THR A 369 -3.78 -9.35 59.36
N LEU A 370 -3.01 -9.43 58.27
CA LEU A 370 -2.77 -10.67 57.51
C LEU A 370 -1.71 -11.56 58.17
N THR A 371 -1.81 -12.88 57.94
CA THR A 371 -0.67 -13.76 58.15
C THR A 371 0.38 -13.53 57.06
N LYS A 372 1.67 -13.69 57.38
CA LYS A 372 2.78 -13.46 56.42
C LYS A 372 2.74 -14.34 55.16
N SER A 373 1.97 -15.43 55.17
CA SER A 373 1.64 -16.23 53.99
C SER A 373 0.57 -15.58 53.12
N GLN A 374 -0.53 -15.09 53.72
CA GLN A 374 -1.60 -14.38 53.00
C GLN A 374 -1.12 -13.03 52.47
N GLU A 375 -0.29 -12.31 53.24
CA GLU A 375 0.38 -11.07 52.82
C GLU A 375 1.17 -11.28 51.53
N ARG A 376 2.04 -12.30 51.48
CA ARG A 376 2.82 -12.68 50.29
C ARG A 376 1.93 -13.09 49.11
N GLU A 377 0.83 -13.81 49.36
CA GLU A 377 -0.09 -14.25 48.32
C GLU A 377 -0.86 -13.06 47.72
N VAL A 378 -1.37 -12.16 48.55
CA VAL A 378 -2.03 -10.92 48.14
C VAL A 378 -1.06 -9.98 47.41
N GLU A 379 0.17 -9.80 47.91
CA GLU A 379 1.23 -9.03 47.25
C GLU A 379 1.54 -9.58 45.85
N MET A 380 1.68 -10.90 45.72
CA MET A 380 1.92 -11.57 44.44
C MET A 380 0.75 -11.35 43.47
N LEU A 381 -0.48 -11.60 43.90
CA LEU A 381 -1.69 -11.43 43.08
C LEU A 381 -1.87 -9.97 42.62
N LEU A 382 -1.65 -8.99 43.51
CA LEU A 382 -1.78 -7.57 43.16
C LEU A 382 -0.66 -7.07 42.25
N ARG A 383 0.59 -7.49 42.48
CA ARG A 383 1.72 -7.15 41.61
C ARG A 383 1.56 -7.75 40.22
N ASP A 384 1.13 -9.01 40.14
CA ASP A 384 0.97 -9.67 38.85
C ASP A 384 -0.31 -9.19 38.13
N ALA A 385 -1.33 -8.70 38.85
CA ALA A 385 -2.44 -7.92 38.28
C ALA A 385 -1.97 -6.58 37.69
N ALA A 386 -1.16 -5.82 38.43
CA ALA A 386 -0.58 -4.56 37.94
C ALA A 386 0.19 -4.77 36.63
N ARG A 387 1.00 -5.84 36.54
CA ARG A 387 1.75 -6.21 35.31
C ARG A 387 0.87 -6.49 34.07
N TYR A 388 -0.37 -6.93 34.25
CA TYR A 388 -1.32 -7.04 33.14
C TYR A 388 -1.84 -5.66 32.71
N GLU A 389 -2.05 -4.75 33.67
CA GLU A 389 -2.47 -3.37 33.42
C GLU A 389 -1.35 -2.52 32.80
N ASP A 390 -0.10 -2.71 33.25
CA ASP A 390 1.10 -2.08 32.67
C ASP A 390 1.25 -2.42 31.19
N ARG A 391 0.94 -3.66 30.79
CA ARG A 391 0.96 -4.11 29.39
C ARG A 391 -0.17 -3.49 28.56
N VAL A 392 -1.31 -3.18 29.18
CA VAL A 392 -2.42 -2.48 28.53
C VAL A 392 -2.09 -1.01 28.35
N ASP A 393 -1.56 -0.35 29.40
CA ASP A 393 -1.06 1.03 29.35
C ASP A 393 0.05 1.19 28.29
N ASP A 394 1.05 0.31 28.25
CA ASP A 394 2.06 0.26 27.20
C ASP A 394 1.42 0.12 25.80
N THR A 395 0.45 -0.78 25.63
CA THR A 395 -0.27 -0.93 24.34
C THR A 395 -0.87 0.40 23.86
N LEU A 396 -1.45 1.21 24.74
CA LEU A 396 -1.97 2.54 24.39
C LEU A 396 -0.84 3.54 24.06
N ARG A 397 0.23 3.55 24.87
CA ARG A 397 1.38 4.46 24.71
C ARG A 397 2.15 4.19 23.41
N GLN A 398 2.38 2.93 23.05
CA GLN A 398 3.06 2.58 21.80
C GLN A 398 2.23 2.98 20.57
N HIS A 399 0.90 2.83 20.60
CA HIS A 399 0.04 3.29 19.51
C HIS A 399 0.03 4.83 19.34
N ALA A 400 -0.04 5.59 20.43
CA ALA A 400 0.06 7.04 20.35
C ALA A 400 1.47 7.49 19.88
N SER A 401 2.52 6.83 20.36
CA SER A 401 3.92 7.04 19.93
C SER A 401 4.10 6.76 18.43
N LEU A 402 3.48 5.69 17.91
CA LEU A 402 3.46 5.35 16.49
C LEU A 402 2.78 6.43 15.65
N ILE A 403 1.58 6.89 16.02
CA ILE A 403 0.87 7.98 15.33
C ILE A 403 1.71 9.27 15.35
N TRP A 404 2.35 9.57 16.48
CA TRP A 404 3.25 10.72 16.60
C TRP A 404 4.53 10.58 15.75
N ARG A 405 5.04 9.36 15.57
CA ARG A 405 6.18 9.07 14.68
C ARG A 405 5.83 9.23 13.21
N VAL A 406 4.64 8.78 12.80
CA VAL A 406 4.08 9.01 11.45
C VAL A 406 3.95 10.51 11.17
N TYR A 407 3.34 11.26 12.10
CA TYR A 407 3.14 12.71 11.97
C TYR A 407 4.46 13.50 11.85
N ASN A 408 5.47 13.14 12.66
CA ASN A 408 6.77 13.81 12.69
C ASN A 408 7.82 13.16 11.78
N ALA A 409 7.43 12.34 10.80
CA ALA A 409 8.37 11.74 9.84
C ALA A 409 9.24 12.84 9.18
N PRO A 410 10.59 12.76 9.28
CA PRO A 410 11.47 13.86 8.86
C PRO A 410 11.55 14.03 7.35
N ARG A 411 11.52 12.91 6.60
CA ARG A 411 11.40 12.86 5.14
C ARG A 411 9.96 12.49 4.73
N PRO A 412 9.59 12.64 3.44
CA PRO A 412 8.30 12.21 2.93
C PRO A 412 7.96 10.76 3.31
N LEU A 413 6.95 10.64 4.18
CA LEU A 413 6.22 9.42 4.44
C LEU A 413 4.85 9.56 3.77
N MET A 414 4.56 8.63 2.85
CA MET A 414 3.25 8.45 2.24
C MET A 414 2.61 7.20 2.83
N THR A 415 1.39 7.33 3.35
CA THR A 415 0.59 6.14 3.71
C THR A 415 -0.41 5.89 2.60
N LEU A 416 -0.33 4.72 1.96
CA LEU A 416 -1.20 4.26 0.88
C LEU A 416 -2.26 3.37 1.51
N THR A 417 -3.46 3.91 1.69
CA THR A 417 -4.49 3.34 2.57
C THR A 417 -5.32 2.29 1.84
N ASN A 418 -4.74 1.13 1.59
CA ASN A 418 -5.29 0.08 0.73
C ASN A 418 -6.36 -0.82 1.39
N GLY A 419 -7.27 -0.24 2.16
CA GLY A 419 -8.34 -0.97 2.84
C GLY A 419 -8.91 -0.23 4.05
N LYS A 420 -9.55 -0.99 4.94
CA LYS A 420 -10.21 -0.50 6.16
C LYS A 420 -9.23 -0.11 7.26
N CYS A 421 -9.49 1.02 7.89
CA CYS A 421 -8.83 1.53 9.09
C CYS A 421 -9.80 1.52 10.26
N ARG A 422 -9.37 1.02 11.43
CA ARG A 422 -10.16 1.12 12.68
C ARG A 422 -9.38 1.88 13.76
N GLY A 423 -10.02 2.85 14.42
CA GLY A 423 -9.45 3.57 15.58
C GLY A 423 -8.05 4.16 15.31
N THR A 424 -7.02 3.63 15.97
CA THR A 424 -5.62 4.04 15.79
C THR A 424 -5.09 3.79 14.38
N GLY A 425 -5.67 2.83 13.64
CA GLY A 425 -5.38 2.65 12.21
C GLY A 425 -5.70 3.89 11.39
N CYS A 426 -6.81 4.58 11.69
CA CYS A 426 -7.18 5.85 11.04
C CYS A 426 -6.13 6.94 11.31
N GLY A 427 -5.54 6.95 12.51
CA GLY A 427 -4.45 7.86 12.87
C GLY A 427 -3.15 7.55 12.12
N VAL A 428 -2.79 6.26 11.98
CA VAL A 428 -1.61 5.81 11.22
C VAL A 428 -1.72 6.12 9.72
N SER A 429 -2.93 6.12 9.15
CA SER A 429 -3.18 6.56 7.78
C SER A 429 -3.19 8.08 7.63
N LEU A 430 -4.06 8.79 8.37
CA LEU A 430 -4.41 10.18 8.07
C LEU A 430 -3.43 11.23 8.62
N TYR A 431 -2.56 10.86 9.56
CA TYR A 431 -1.53 11.78 10.06
C TYR A 431 -0.19 11.71 9.30
N ALA A 432 -0.07 10.87 8.27
CA ALA A 432 1.03 10.94 7.33
C ALA A 432 0.91 12.21 6.46
N LYS A 433 2.03 12.90 6.22
CA LYS A 433 2.07 14.15 5.42
C LYS A 433 1.53 13.97 4.00
N TYR A 434 1.60 12.76 3.46
CA TYR A 434 0.99 12.37 2.19
C TYR A 434 0.09 11.14 2.40
N CYS A 435 -1.15 11.32 2.88
CA CYS A 435 -2.11 10.22 3.00
C CYS A 435 -2.79 9.97 1.64
N ALA A 436 -2.38 8.92 0.93
CA ALA A 436 -2.98 8.51 -0.34
C ALA A 436 -4.14 7.54 -0.11
N LEU A 437 -5.27 7.82 -0.75
CA LEU A 437 -6.48 7.01 -0.69
C LEU A 437 -6.67 6.18 -1.97
N LYS A 438 -7.33 5.03 -1.83
CA LYS A 438 -7.91 4.21 -2.91
C LYS A 438 -9.44 4.17 -2.72
N ASP A 439 -10.20 3.65 -3.69
CA ASP A 439 -11.64 3.45 -3.49
C ASP A 439 -11.95 2.41 -2.38
N SER A 440 -11.04 1.48 -2.16
CA SER A 440 -11.05 0.54 -1.03
C SER A 440 -10.77 1.18 0.34
N THR A 441 -10.41 2.46 0.41
CA THR A 441 -10.16 3.14 1.69
C THR A 441 -11.46 3.38 2.46
N GLU A 442 -11.46 2.97 3.73
CA GLU A 442 -12.59 3.06 4.64
C GLU A 442 -12.09 3.40 6.05
N PHE A 443 -12.72 4.35 6.74
CA PHE A 443 -12.34 4.84 8.06
C PHE A 443 -13.45 4.60 9.09
N ILE A 444 -13.21 3.67 10.01
CA ILE A 444 -14.11 3.28 11.09
C ILE A 444 -13.58 3.88 12.40
N PHE A 445 -14.25 4.91 12.93
CA PHE A 445 -13.89 5.54 14.21
C PHE A 445 -14.91 5.21 15.30
N ASP A 446 -15.08 3.90 15.50
CA ASP A 446 -15.99 3.30 16.49
C ASP A 446 -15.33 3.13 17.86
N GLY A 447 -16.05 2.51 18.79
CA GLY A 447 -15.68 2.41 20.21
C GLY A 447 -16.88 2.23 21.13
N PRO A 448 -17.96 3.05 21.04
CA PRO A 448 -19.10 2.96 21.97
C PRO A 448 -19.91 1.66 21.81
N ASN A 449 -19.87 1.06 20.63
CA ASN A 449 -20.31 -0.30 20.35
C ASN A 449 -19.54 -1.38 21.13
N LEU A 450 -18.26 -1.15 21.45
CA LEU A 450 -17.46 -2.01 22.34
C LEU A 450 -17.46 -1.53 23.81
N GLY A 451 -18.18 -0.47 24.16
CA GLY A 451 -18.18 0.07 25.53
C GLY A 451 -16.99 0.96 25.91
N VAL A 452 -16.25 1.49 24.94
CA VAL A 452 -15.15 2.47 25.13
C VAL A 452 -15.37 3.74 24.31
N THR A 453 -14.57 4.78 24.56
CA THR A 453 -14.45 5.90 23.62
C THR A 453 -13.62 5.47 22.41
N PRO A 454 -13.76 6.15 21.26
CA PRO A 454 -12.82 6.00 20.16
C PRO A 454 -11.41 6.49 20.59
N TYR A 455 -10.37 5.98 19.92
CA TYR A 455 -8.96 6.29 20.20
C TYR A 455 -8.16 6.21 18.89
N GLY A 456 -7.32 7.21 18.60
CA GLY A 456 -6.52 7.30 17.36
C GLY A 456 -6.25 8.71 16.84
N GLY A 457 -6.66 9.75 17.55
CA GLY A 457 -6.46 11.16 17.19
C GLY A 457 -7.42 11.71 16.14
N LEU A 458 -8.32 10.89 15.57
CA LEU A 458 -9.28 11.35 14.55
C LEU A 458 -10.29 12.36 15.14
N THR A 459 -10.52 12.35 16.45
CA THR A 459 -11.36 13.32 17.16
C THR A 459 -10.97 14.76 16.80
N ARG A 460 -9.68 15.06 16.65
CA ARG A 460 -9.21 16.38 16.21
C ARG A 460 -9.61 16.73 14.78
N LEU A 461 -9.53 15.77 13.84
CA LEU A 461 -9.90 15.98 12.45
C LEU A 461 -11.42 16.21 12.31
N LEU A 462 -12.21 15.50 13.12
CA LEU A 462 -13.66 15.71 13.24
C LEU A 462 -14.01 17.02 13.98
N ALA A 463 -13.20 17.46 14.95
CA ALA A 463 -13.40 18.70 15.70
C ALA A 463 -12.88 19.98 14.99
N ARG A 464 -12.20 19.87 13.84
CA ARG A 464 -11.76 21.04 13.04
C ARG A 464 -12.95 21.95 12.70
N THR A 465 -12.72 23.26 12.75
CA THR A 465 -13.63 24.29 12.22
C THR A 465 -14.07 24.03 10.78
N GLU A 466 -13.18 23.48 9.95
CA GLU A 466 -13.50 23.08 8.58
C GLU A 466 -14.56 21.98 8.51
N THR A 467 -14.54 21.02 9.44
CA THR A 467 -15.52 19.93 9.51
C THR A 467 -16.88 20.48 9.95
N SER A 468 -16.94 21.33 10.96
CA SER A 468 -18.21 21.96 11.39
C SER A 468 -18.76 22.96 10.37
N LEU A 469 -17.92 23.58 9.54
CA LEU A 469 -18.36 24.45 8.43
C LEU A 469 -18.87 23.68 7.20
N LYS A 470 -18.29 22.52 6.89
CA LYS A 470 -18.68 21.69 5.73
C LYS A 470 -19.85 20.75 6.04
N TYR A 471 -19.82 20.14 7.22
CA TYR A 471 -20.76 19.11 7.67
C TYR A 471 -21.04 19.26 9.18
N PRO A 472 -21.83 20.27 9.60
CA PRO A 472 -22.29 20.40 10.98
C PRO A 472 -22.99 19.11 11.46
N GLY A 473 -22.74 18.71 12.72
CA GLY A 473 -23.25 17.46 13.30
C GLY A 473 -22.52 16.17 12.89
N LEU A 474 -21.61 16.20 11.90
CA LEU A 474 -20.93 14.98 11.42
C LEU A 474 -20.01 14.33 12.45
N ALA A 475 -19.33 15.14 13.28
CA ALA A 475 -18.42 14.61 14.29
C ALA A 475 -19.18 13.79 15.35
N GLU A 476 -20.31 14.31 15.81
CA GLU A 476 -21.26 13.65 16.70
C GLU A 476 -21.82 12.39 16.02
N PHE A 477 -22.27 12.47 14.77
CA PHE A 477 -22.79 11.33 14.02
C PHE A 477 -21.76 10.19 13.95
N VAL A 478 -20.55 10.44 13.46
CA VAL A 478 -19.51 9.40 13.30
C VAL A 478 -19.11 8.80 14.64
N MET A 479 -18.77 9.64 15.63
CA MET A 479 -18.26 9.16 16.92
C MET A 479 -19.32 8.46 17.79
N LEU A 480 -20.60 8.83 17.67
CA LEU A 480 -21.68 8.19 18.45
C LEU A 480 -22.31 6.99 17.76
N THR A 481 -22.42 6.98 16.42
CA THR A 481 -23.03 5.85 15.71
C THR A 481 -22.04 4.74 15.37
N GLY A 482 -20.74 5.04 15.34
CA GLY A 482 -19.70 4.13 14.84
C GLY A 482 -19.83 3.89 13.33
N THR A 483 -20.30 4.88 12.58
CA THR A 483 -20.42 4.81 11.11
C THR A 483 -19.06 4.97 10.43
N SER A 484 -18.98 4.46 9.20
CA SER A 484 -17.77 4.46 8.39
C SER A 484 -17.77 5.59 7.38
N LEU A 485 -16.60 6.19 7.15
CA LEU A 485 -16.35 7.22 6.12
C LEU A 485 -15.46 6.63 5.03
N PHE A 486 -15.70 6.98 3.78
CA PHE A 486 -14.94 6.49 2.63
C PHE A 486 -14.05 7.58 2.03
N ALA A 487 -13.31 7.23 0.97
CA ALA A 487 -12.36 8.13 0.32
C ALA A 487 -12.98 9.49 -0.06
N GLY A 488 -14.16 9.49 -0.69
CA GLY A 488 -14.86 10.72 -1.09
C GLY A 488 -15.28 11.60 0.09
N ASP A 489 -15.60 11.02 1.25
CA ASP A 489 -15.95 11.79 2.45
C ASP A 489 -14.69 12.49 3.01
N ALA A 490 -13.57 11.78 3.10
CA ALA A 490 -12.29 12.30 3.59
C ALA A 490 -11.66 13.38 2.66
N LEU A 491 -11.84 13.23 1.34
CA LEU A 491 -11.46 14.25 0.34
C LEU A 491 -12.29 15.52 0.50
N ARG A 492 -13.63 15.41 0.53
CA ARG A 492 -14.51 16.57 0.74
C ARG A 492 -14.20 17.28 2.06
N LEU A 493 -13.86 16.55 3.11
CA LEU A 493 -13.48 17.08 4.43
C LEU A 493 -12.10 17.78 4.49
N GLY A 494 -11.27 17.73 3.45
CA GLY A 494 -9.93 18.32 3.49
C GLY A 494 -9.01 17.62 4.51
N TRP A 495 -9.18 16.31 4.67
CA TRP A 495 -8.27 15.48 5.47
C TRP A 495 -7.05 15.03 4.66
N THR A 496 -7.20 14.89 3.33
CA THR A 496 -6.09 14.75 2.38
C THR A 496 -6.51 15.24 0.97
N ASP A 497 -5.52 15.43 0.10
CA ASP A 497 -5.63 15.88 -1.30
C ASP A 497 -5.36 14.74 -2.32
N LEU A 498 -5.00 13.55 -1.83
CA LEU A 498 -4.44 12.47 -2.66
C LEU A 498 -5.35 11.25 -2.77
N PHE A 499 -5.75 10.90 -3.99
CA PHE A 499 -6.58 9.73 -4.32
C PHE A 499 -6.15 9.10 -5.64
N THR A 500 -6.13 7.77 -5.71
CA THR A 500 -5.79 7.04 -6.94
C THR A 500 -6.59 5.76 -7.12
N THR A 501 -6.88 5.43 -8.37
CA THR A 501 -7.52 4.17 -8.79
C THR A 501 -6.52 3.19 -9.43
N ILE A 502 -5.22 3.52 -9.41
CA ILE A 502 -4.19 2.72 -10.08
C ILE A 502 -3.90 1.42 -9.29
N PRO A 503 -3.99 0.24 -9.93
CA PRO A 503 -3.57 -1.03 -9.30
C PRO A 503 -2.05 -1.05 -9.10
N ASP A 504 -1.59 -1.76 -8.07
CA ASP A 504 -0.16 -1.93 -7.76
C ASP A 504 0.65 -0.62 -7.70
N MET A 505 0.02 0.50 -7.31
CA MET A 505 0.64 1.83 -7.33
C MET A 505 1.99 1.89 -6.59
N SER A 506 2.19 1.11 -5.53
CA SER A 506 3.47 1.01 -4.81
C SER A 506 4.61 0.40 -5.64
N TYR A 507 4.33 -0.50 -6.60
CA TYR A 507 5.30 -0.93 -7.61
C TYR A 507 5.70 0.23 -8.52
N TYR A 508 4.73 0.99 -9.02
CA TYR A 508 4.99 2.13 -9.90
C TYR A 508 5.74 3.26 -9.18
N ILE A 509 5.49 3.49 -7.89
CA ILE A 509 6.32 4.38 -7.05
C ILE A 509 7.77 3.87 -7.00
N LYS A 510 7.97 2.56 -6.82
CA LYS A 510 9.31 1.97 -6.77
C LYS A 510 10.04 2.09 -8.12
N GLU A 511 9.40 1.74 -9.23
CA GLU A 511 9.98 1.87 -10.58
C GLU A 511 10.28 3.35 -10.93
N TRP A 512 9.39 4.28 -10.59
CA TRP A 512 9.60 5.72 -10.76
C TRP A 512 10.85 6.22 -10.02
N PHE A 513 10.96 5.89 -8.73
CA PHE A 513 12.11 6.33 -7.94
C PHE A 513 13.40 5.55 -8.23
N ASP A 514 13.34 4.30 -8.70
CA ASP A 514 14.51 3.55 -9.15
C ASP A 514 15.13 4.17 -10.42
N ASN A 515 14.31 4.77 -11.30
CA ASN A 515 14.73 5.55 -12.47
C ASN A 515 15.12 7.01 -12.16
N SER A 516 14.87 7.50 -10.93
CA SER A 516 15.25 8.85 -10.52
C SER A 516 16.74 8.95 -10.18
N GLU A 517 17.37 10.12 -10.37
CA GLU A 517 18.83 10.28 -10.18
C GLU A 517 19.18 11.11 -8.93
N HIS A 518 19.36 12.43 -9.04
CA HIS A 518 19.92 13.27 -7.97
C HIS A 518 19.13 13.29 -6.64
N MET A 519 19.86 13.53 -5.54
CA MET A 519 19.35 13.66 -4.16
C MET A 519 19.22 15.12 -3.66
N HIS A 520 19.38 16.10 -4.54
CA HIS A 520 19.18 17.51 -4.20
C HIS A 520 17.69 17.81 -3.94
N ASN A 521 17.38 18.72 -3.01
CA ASN A 521 16.00 19.00 -2.59
C ASN A 521 15.08 19.39 -3.76
N ASP A 522 15.55 20.20 -4.70
CA ASP A 522 14.74 20.64 -5.84
C ASP A 522 14.42 19.48 -6.79
N ALA A 523 15.38 18.58 -7.00
CA ALA A 523 15.18 17.36 -7.78
C ALA A 523 14.18 16.41 -7.09
N ILE A 524 14.24 16.29 -5.76
CA ILE A 524 13.28 15.50 -4.97
C ILE A 524 11.88 16.14 -5.01
N ALA A 525 11.80 17.47 -4.85
CA ALA A 525 10.54 18.22 -4.90
C ALA A 525 9.86 18.09 -6.26
N TRP A 526 10.62 18.16 -7.37
CA TRP A 526 10.09 17.91 -8.71
C TRP A 526 9.69 16.43 -8.92
N GLN A 527 10.54 15.47 -8.55
CA GLN A 527 10.27 14.03 -8.71
C GLN A 527 9.04 13.56 -7.90
N LEU A 528 8.84 14.11 -6.71
CA LEU A 528 7.69 13.81 -5.85
C LEU A 528 6.46 14.61 -6.31
N GLY A 529 6.61 15.90 -6.59
CA GLY A 529 5.51 16.76 -7.05
C GLY A 529 4.89 16.27 -8.36
N HIS A 530 5.70 15.87 -9.33
CA HIS A 530 5.23 15.33 -10.61
C HIS A 530 4.51 13.98 -10.45
N LEU A 531 4.97 13.11 -9.54
CA LEU A 531 4.29 11.85 -9.19
C LEU A 531 2.91 12.12 -8.56
N LEU A 532 2.81 13.08 -7.64
CA LEU A 532 1.54 13.46 -7.02
C LEU A 532 0.57 14.08 -8.04
N ASP A 533 1.04 15.04 -8.83
CA ASP A 533 0.24 15.75 -9.84
C ASP A 533 -0.24 14.84 -10.99
N THR A 534 0.45 13.73 -11.27
CA THR A 534 0.10 12.79 -12.35
C THR A 534 -0.78 11.64 -11.87
N CYS A 535 -0.51 11.06 -10.69
CA CYS A 535 -1.14 9.80 -10.27
C CYS A 535 -2.10 9.91 -9.07
N PHE A 536 -2.04 11.01 -8.30
CA PHE A 536 -2.79 11.16 -7.05
C PHE A 536 -3.70 12.41 -6.98
N LYS A 537 -3.54 13.37 -7.90
CA LYS A 537 -4.46 14.52 -8.02
C LYS A 537 -5.45 14.29 -9.15
N MET A 538 -6.73 14.46 -8.82
CA MET A 538 -7.87 14.09 -9.66
C MET A 538 -8.15 15.11 -10.78
N ARG A 539 -7.22 15.27 -11.73
CA ARG A 539 -7.33 16.28 -12.80
C ARG A 539 -8.17 15.87 -14.02
N GLU A 540 -8.09 14.62 -14.45
CA GLU A 540 -8.70 14.17 -15.73
C GLU A 540 -9.67 13.00 -15.53
N ALA A 541 -9.20 11.87 -15.00
CA ALA A 541 -9.96 10.62 -14.91
C ALA A 541 -10.82 10.50 -13.63
N HIS A 542 -11.56 11.56 -13.26
CA HIS A 542 -12.37 11.59 -12.04
C HIS A 542 -13.73 12.28 -12.23
N SER A 543 -14.75 11.85 -11.49
CA SER A 543 -16.02 12.56 -11.34
C SER A 543 -16.63 12.30 -9.97
N SER A 544 -17.42 13.25 -9.45
CA SER A 544 -18.03 13.12 -8.12
C SER A 544 -19.15 12.07 -8.00
N ALA A 545 -19.45 11.34 -9.08
CA ALA A 545 -20.29 10.14 -9.07
C ALA A 545 -19.48 8.83 -8.89
N MET A 546 -18.18 8.85 -9.21
CA MET A 546 -17.29 7.68 -9.08
C MET A 546 -16.64 7.56 -7.70
N GLU A 547 -16.43 8.68 -7.00
CA GLU A 547 -15.86 8.64 -5.64
C GLU A 547 -16.82 7.98 -4.64
N ARG A 548 -16.35 6.91 -3.98
CA ARG A 548 -17.09 6.28 -2.89
C ARG A 548 -17.24 7.24 -1.72
N ALA A 549 -18.48 7.69 -1.50
CA ALA A 549 -18.92 8.49 -0.36
C ALA A 549 -20.08 7.82 0.39
N ALA A 550 -20.12 8.03 1.71
CA ALA A 550 -21.25 7.73 2.59
C ALA A 550 -22.21 8.94 2.72
N LEU A 551 -21.67 10.16 2.60
CA LEU A 551 -22.39 11.42 2.78
C LEU A 551 -22.83 11.99 1.42
N SER A 552 -24.00 11.55 0.94
CA SER A 552 -24.72 12.31 -0.09
C SER A 552 -25.12 13.69 0.44
N PRO A 553 -25.37 14.70 -0.42
CA PRO A 553 -25.85 16.01 0.03
C PRO A 553 -27.13 15.92 0.87
N THR A 554 -28.01 14.96 0.57
CA THR A 554 -29.22 14.67 1.35
C THR A 554 -28.90 14.18 2.75
N ARG A 555 -27.98 13.20 2.89
CA ARG A 555 -27.55 12.67 4.19
C ARG A 555 -26.79 13.70 5.01
N ALA A 556 -25.99 14.55 4.37
CA ALA A 556 -25.35 15.67 5.03
C ALA A 556 -26.39 16.60 5.69
N ARG A 557 -27.50 16.88 4.99
CA ARG A 557 -28.63 17.65 5.54
C ARG A 557 -29.32 16.92 6.71
N TRP A 558 -29.57 15.62 6.59
CA TRP A 558 -30.15 14.81 7.69
C TRP A 558 -29.25 14.75 8.93
N VAL A 559 -27.93 14.72 8.75
CA VAL A 559 -26.94 14.76 9.83
C VAL A 559 -26.92 16.15 10.51
N GLU A 560 -26.99 17.23 9.72
CA GLU A 560 -27.17 18.60 10.25
C GLU A 560 -28.45 18.68 11.11
N ASP A 561 -29.60 18.32 10.52
CA ASP A 561 -30.93 18.46 11.15
C ASP A 561 -31.11 17.59 12.41
N ALA A 562 -30.33 16.51 12.58
CA ALA A 562 -30.44 15.60 13.73
C ALA A 562 -29.30 15.69 14.78
N PHE A 563 -28.09 16.12 14.39
CA PHE A 563 -26.91 16.10 15.27
C PHE A 563 -26.24 17.46 15.48
N ALA A 564 -26.48 18.48 14.65
CA ALA A 564 -25.82 19.78 14.81
C ALA A 564 -26.29 20.51 16.08
N ASP A 565 -25.33 21.14 16.78
CA ASP A 565 -25.50 22.01 17.96
C ASP A 565 -26.35 21.43 19.11
N GLN A 566 -26.52 20.09 19.15
CA GLN A 566 -27.29 19.41 20.18
C GLN A 566 -26.54 19.38 21.52
N PRO A 567 -27.16 19.77 22.66
CA PRO A 567 -26.45 19.94 23.92
C PRO A 567 -26.19 18.62 24.68
N SER A 568 -26.79 17.49 24.25
CA SER A 568 -26.54 16.18 24.86
C SER A 568 -27.02 15.03 23.98
N VAL A 569 -26.44 13.83 24.20
CA VAL A 569 -26.91 12.57 23.61
C VAL A 569 -28.41 12.32 23.86
N LYS A 570 -28.96 12.74 25.01
CA LYS A 570 -30.41 12.57 25.25
C LYS A 570 -31.22 13.41 24.27
N HIS A 571 -30.86 14.67 24.06
CA HIS A 571 -31.57 15.55 23.14
C HIS A 571 -31.53 15.01 21.71
N ILE A 572 -30.39 14.44 21.27
CA ILE A 572 -30.27 13.73 19.99
C ILE A 572 -31.29 12.56 19.90
N MET A 573 -31.42 11.75 20.95
CA MET A 573 -32.38 10.64 20.97
C MET A 573 -33.85 11.10 20.99
N ASP A 574 -34.14 12.19 21.70
CA ASP A 574 -35.46 12.80 21.74
C ASP A 574 -35.81 13.35 20.32
N THR A 575 -34.89 14.08 19.67
CA THR A 575 -35.03 14.59 18.29
C THR A 575 -35.18 13.48 17.24
N LEU A 576 -34.37 12.41 17.29
CA LEU A 576 -34.52 11.25 16.40
C LEU A 576 -35.88 10.56 16.58
N SER A 577 -36.42 10.57 17.81
CA SER A 577 -37.74 10.01 18.11
C SER A 577 -38.90 10.88 17.57
N GLU A 578 -38.69 12.17 17.30
CA GLU A 578 -39.65 13.02 16.59
C GLU A 578 -39.55 12.83 15.07
N ILE A 579 -38.33 12.70 14.53
CA ILE A 579 -38.08 12.50 13.08
C ILE A 579 -38.63 11.14 12.59
N GLU A 580 -38.47 10.06 13.35
CA GLU A 580 -39.00 8.74 12.95
C GLU A 580 -40.54 8.68 12.88
N GLN A 581 -41.24 9.61 13.54
CA GLN A 581 -42.71 9.72 13.52
C GLN A 581 -43.23 10.53 12.32
N LEU A 582 -42.37 11.09 11.47
CA LEU A 582 -42.79 11.83 10.28
C LEU A 582 -43.44 10.87 9.26
N PRO A 583 -44.66 11.16 8.76
CA PRO A 583 -45.29 10.34 7.74
C PRO A 583 -44.53 10.45 6.41
N LEU A 584 -44.60 9.42 5.58
CA LEU A 584 -43.93 9.35 4.26
C LEU A 584 -44.43 10.40 3.25
N THR A 585 -45.51 11.13 3.56
CA THR A 585 -46.08 12.21 2.74
C THR A 585 -45.80 13.61 3.30
N ALA A 586 -44.94 13.76 4.31
CA ALA A 586 -44.54 15.07 4.84
C ALA A 586 -43.43 15.71 3.98
N GLU A 587 -43.54 17.01 3.71
CA GLU A 587 -42.56 17.77 2.91
C GLU A 587 -41.14 17.74 3.51
N HIS A 588 -41.02 17.67 4.84
CA HIS A 588 -39.73 17.51 5.54
C HIS A 588 -39.16 16.08 5.48
N ASN A 589 -39.99 15.07 5.17
CA ASN A 589 -39.54 13.68 5.07
C ASN A 589 -38.98 13.40 3.67
N THR A 590 -37.85 14.06 3.39
CA THR A 590 -37.10 13.91 2.13
C THR A 590 -36.56 12.49 1.96
N TYR A 591 -36.24 12.11 0.71
CA TYR A 591 -35.68 10.80 0.37
C TYR A 591 -34.31 10.94 -0.32
N ASP A 592 -33.51 9.88 -0.20
CA ASP A 592 -32.17 9.74 -0.79
C ASP A 592 -32.05 8.34 -1.43
N ASP A 593 -31.26 8.24 -2.50
CA ASP A 593 -31.01 6.94 -3.14
C ASP A 593 -30.19 6.05 -2.22
N SER A 594 -30.71 4.87 -1.91
CA SER A 594 -30.04 3.91 -1.05
C SER A 594 -29.30 2.88 -1.88
N LYS A 595 -27.96 2.99 -1.87
CA LYS A 595 -27.03 1.93 -2.31
C LYS A 595 -27.45 0.60 -1.68
N CYS A 596 -28.15 -0.24 -2.44
CA CYS A 596 -28.65 -1.52 -1.96
C CYS A 596 -27.50 -2.39 -1.44
N THR A 597 -27.75 -3.11 -0.35
CA THR A 597 -26.84 -4.18 0.06
C THR A 597 -26.72 -5.18 -1.10
N PRO A 598 -25.51 -5.68 -1.44
CA PRO A 598 -25.38 -6.70 -2.49
C PRO A 598 -26.22 -7.95 -2.21
N TYR A 599 -26.52 -8.70 -3.26
CA TYR A 599 -27.02 -10.07 -3.15
C TYR A 599 -25.86 -11.05 -3.01
N THR A 600 -26.13 -12.25 -2.49
CA THR A 600 -25.13 -13.32 -2.41
C THR A 600 -24.81 -13.90 -3.79
N LEU A 601 -25.79 -13.87 -4.69
CA LEU A 601 -25.74 -14.42 -6.04
C LEU A 601 -26.26 -13.38 -7.04
N GLU A 602 -25.65 -13.33 -8.22
CA GLU A 602 -25.92 -12.31 -9.26
C GLU A 602 -27.35 -12.41 -9.82
N ASP A 603 -27.87 -13.62 -10.02
CA ASP A 603 -29.17 -13.88 -10.63
C ASP A 603 -29.91 -15.10 -10.03
N VAL A 604 -31.15 -15.32 -10.47
CA VAL A 604 -31.95 -16.51 -10.09
C VAL A 604 -31.33 -17.80 -10.62
N ALA A 605 -30.67 -17.79 -11.79
CA ALA A 605 -30.09 -19.00 -12.39
C ALA A 605 -28.93 -19.58 -11.55
N ALA A 606 -28.08 -18.72 -10.99
CA ALA A 606 -27.08 -19.09 -10.00
C ALA A 606 -27.75 -19.65 -8.73
N GLY A 607 -28.86 -19.04 -8.27
CA GLY A 607 -29.67 -19.54 -7.16
C GLY A 607 -30.22 -20.95 -7.40
N LEU A 608 -30.75 -21.22 -8.60
CA LEU A 608 -31.20 -22.55 -9.03
C LEU A 608 -30.03 -23.55 -9.06
N GLN A 609 -28.91 -23.19 -9.70
CA GLN A 609 -27.73 -24.05 -9.74
C GLN A 609 -27.22 -24.36 -8.32
N LYS A 610 -27.22 -23.37 -7.42
CA LYS A 610 -26.78 -23.53 -6.03
C LYS A 610 -27.70 -24.46 -5.24
N LEU A 611 -29.02 -24.26 -5.35
CA LEU A 611 -30.03 -25.12 -4.74
C LEU A 611 -29.98 -26.56 -5.28
N GLU A 612 -29.59 -26.75 -6.54
CA GLU A 612 -29.38 -28.07 -7.14
C GLU A 612 -28.14 -28.83 -6.61
N GLU A 613 -27.10 -28.14 -6.09
CA GLU A 613 -25.95 -28.83 -5.46
C GLU A 613 -26.35 -29.66 -4.23
N HIS A 614 -27.51 -29.35 -3.63
CA HIS A 614 -28.10 -30.03 -2.48
C HIS A 614 -29.23 -31.01 -2.88
N ARG A 615 -29.45 -31.24 -4.19
CA ARG A 615 -30.51 -32.10 -4.72
C ARG A 615 -29.95 -33.24 -5.57
N LEU A 616 -30.75 -34.29 -5.74
CA LEU A 616 -30.48 -35.35 -6.70
C LEU A 616 -31.14 -34.98 -8.04
N ARG A 617 -30.33 -34.71 -9.08
CA ARG A 617 -30.82 -34.56 -10.45
C ARG A 617 -31.30 -35.92 -10.97
N TYR A 618 -32.47 -35.94 -11.61
CA TYR A 618 -32.97 -37.12 -12.32
C TYR A 618 -32.07 -37.46 -13.53
N THR A 619 -32.04 -38.72 -13.93
CA THR A 619 -31.32 -39.18 -15.14
C THR A 619 -31.99 -38.62 -16.40
N LEU A 620 -33.31 -38.81 -16.48
CA LEU A 620 -34.24 -38.28 -17.49
C LEU A 620 -34.81 -36.91 -17.08
N SER A 621 -35.43 -36.22 -18.03
CA SER A 621 -36.09 -34.92 -17.86
C SER A 621 -37.59 -35.09 -17.50
N PRO A 622 -38.27 -34.06 -16.96
CA PRO A 622 -39.67 -34.16 -16.55
C PRO A 622 -40.63 -34.64 -17.65
N TRP A 623 -40.33 -34.35 -18.92
CA TRP A 623 -41.18 -34.65 -20.08
C TRP A 623 -40.78 -35.93 -20.84
N ASP A 624 -39.75 -36.67 -20.42
CA ASP A 624 -39.42 -37.98 -21.01
C ASP A 624 -39.37 -39.17 -20.02
N ILE A 625 -39.75 -38.93 -18.76
CA ILE A 625 -40.00 -39.96 -17.74
C ILE A 625 -41.29 -40.77 -17.99
N THR A 626 -42.34 -40.16 -18.57
CA THR A 626 -43.58 -40.86 -18.92
C THR A 626 -43.33 -41.92 -20.00
N PRO A 627 -44.01 -43.08 -19.99
CA PRO A 627 -43.92 -44.02 -21.11
C PRO A 627 -44.52 -43.39 -22.40
N PRO A 628 -43.99 -43.69 -23.59
CA PRO A 628 -44.58 -43.25 -24.85
C PRO A 628 -45.96 -43.89 -25.11
N GLU A 629 -46.81 -43.23 -25.90
CA GLU A 629 -48.10 -43.77 -26.38
C GLU A 629 -47.89 -44.95 -27.34
N ASP A 630 -46.86 -44.88 -28.19
CA ASP A 630 -46.40 -45.96 -29.07
C ASP A 630 -45.39 -46.88 -28.34
N GLU A 631 -45.53 -48.21 -28.47
CA GLU A 631 -44.55 -49.17 -27.91
C GLU A 631 -43.17 -49.06 -28.60
N VAL A 632 -42.21 -48.42 -27.95
CA VAL A 632 -40.80 -48.34 -28.40
C VAL A 632 -40.02 -49.56 -27.91
N ALA A 633 -39.92 -50.59 -28.74
CA ALA A 633 -39.08 -51.76 -28.46
C ALA A 633 -37.58 -51.39 -28.42
N LEU A 634 -36.93 -51.65 -27.29
CA LEU A 634 -35.49 -51.42 -27.12
C LEU A 634 -34.66 -52.37 -28.00
N GLN A 635 -33.76 -51.80 -28.80
CA GLN A 635 -32.83 -52.50 -29.70
C GLN A 635 -31.38 -52.17 -29.36
N HIS A 636 -30.43 -52.98 -29.82
CA HIS A 636 -29.02 -52.63 -29.68
C HIS A 636 -28.66 -51.48 -30.63
N ALA A 637 -27.81 -50.54 -30.19
CA ALA A 637 -27.53 -49.30 -30.93
C ALA A 637 -27.02 -49.52 -32.37
N SER A 638 -26.36 -50.66 -32.65
CA SER A 638 -25.94 -51.04 -34.01
C SER A 638 -27.09 -51.28 -35.00
N GLU A 639 -28.28 -51.66 -34.51
CA GLU A 639 -29.44 -51.96 -35.36
C GLU A 639 -30.00 -50.70 -36.02
N VAL A 640 -29.90 -49.54 -35.35
CA VAL A 640 -30.26 -48.22 -35.90
C VAL A 640 -29.41 -47.90 -37.14
N PHE A 641 -28.09 -48.08 -37.06
CA PHE A 641 -27.20 -47.85 -38.21
C PHE A 641 -27.45 -48.81 -39.38
N ASN A 642 -28.06 -49.97 -39.12
CA ASN A 642 -28.46 -50.95 -40.13
C ASN A 642 -29.88 -50.73 -40.69
N ALA A 643 -30.63 -49.75 -40.19
CA ALA A 643 -32.04 -49.52 -40.59
C ALA A 643 -32.21 -48.54 -41.78
N TYR A 644 -31.13 -48.16 -42.46
CA TYR A 644 -31.21 -47.44 -43.73
C TYR A 644 -31.66 -48.37 -44.88
N VAL A 645 -32.60 -47.88 -45.68
CA VAL A 645 -33.20 -48.55 -46.84
C VAL A 645 -33.11 -47.66 -48.07
N LEU A 646 -33.13 -48.27 -49.26
CA LEU A 646 -33.21 -47.54 -50.53
C LEU A 646 -34.67 -47.56 -51.01
N GLU A 647 -35.30 -46.39 -51.06
CA GLU A 647 -36.66 -46.17 -51.53
C GLU A 647 -36.64 -45.42 -52.87
N ARG A 648 -37.77 -45.37 -53.58
CA ARG A 648 -37.91 -44.60 -54.82
C ARG A 648 -38.96 -43.51 -54.68
N HIS A 649 -38.49 -42.26 -54.59
CA HIS A 649 -39.35 -41.08 -54.40
C HIS A 649 -39.56 -40.41 -55.77
N GLY A 650 -40.68 -40.74 -56.41
CA GLY A 650 -40.98 -40.30 -57.78
C GLY A 650 -40.05 -40.96 -58.80
N SER A 651 -39.17 -40.17 -59.43
CA SER A 651 -38.24 -40.66 -60.45
C SER A 651 -36.87 -41.09 -59.90
N VAL A 652 -36.51 -40.66 -58.70
CA VAL A 652 -35.15 -40.77 -58.11
C VAL A 652 -35.14 -41.78 -56.95
N ASP A 653 -34.07 -42.55 -56.84
CA ASP A 653 -33.84 -43.46 -55.71
C ASP A 653 -33.16 -42.70 -54.55
N VAL A 654 -33.69 -42.84 -53.33
CA VAL A 654 -33.32 -42.07 -52.14
C VAL A 654 -33.04 -43.02 -50.98
N VAL A 655 -31.95 -42.79 -50.25
CA VAL A 655 -31.66 -43.54 -49.02
C VAL A 655 -32.40 -42.90 -47.85
N VAL A 656 -33.27 -43.66 -47.21
CA VAL A 656 -34.14 -43.22 -46.10
C VAL A 656 -33.93 -44.15 -44.90
N HIS A 657 -34.04 -43.62 -43.68
CA HIS A 657 -34.03 -44.47 -42.48
C HIS A 657 -35.43 -45.03 -42.24
N ARG A 658 -35.60 -46.36 -42.30
CA ARG A 658 -36.90 -47.06 -42.28
C ARG A 658 -37.81 -46.63 -41.13
N ASP A 659 -37.24 -46.42 -39.95
CA ASP A 659 -37.99 -46.09 -38.73
C ASP A 659 -38.10 -44.58 -38.46
N ALA A 660 -37.76 -43.71 -39.43
CA ALA A 660 -37.77 -42.26 -39.27
C ALA A 660 -39.14 -41.68 -38.88
N GLU A 661 -40.25 -42.20 -39.41
CA GLU A 661 -41.60 -41.73 -39.04
C GLU A 661 -41.94 -42.03 -37.57
N LYS A 662 -41.44 -43.15 -37.02
CA LYS A 662 -41.64 -43.51 -35.61
C LYS A 662 -40.87 -42.56 -34.70
N VAL A 663 -39.60 -42.28 -35.02
CA VAL A 663 -38.79 -41.30 -34.29
C VAL A 663 -39.42 -39.90 -34.36
N ALA A 664 -40.00 -39.52 -35.52
CA ALA A 664 -40.74 -38.27 -35.67
C ALA A 664 -42.03 -38.23 -34.83
N LYS A 665 -42.75 -39.34 -34.66
CA LYS A 665 -43.92 -39.44 -33.75
C LYS A 665 -43.51 -39.32 -32.28
N TRP A 666 -42.49 -40.06 -31.87
CA TRP A 666 -41.94 -40.01 -30.51
C TRP A 666 -41.47 -38.59 -30.14
N ASN A 667 -40.69 -37.94 -31.01
CA ASN A 667 -40.27 -36.54 -30.82
C ASN A 667 -41.48 -35.59 -30.70
N ARG A 668 -42.54 -35.78 -31.50
CA ARG A 668 -43.78 -34.99 -31.40
C ARG A 668 -44.54 -35.23 -30.11
N GLN A 669 -44.51 -36.44 -29.53
CA GLN A 669 -45.06 -36.69 -28.19
C GLN A 669 -44.25 -35.92 -27.14
N ARG A 670 -42.93 -36.10 -27.11
CA ARG A 670 -42.06 -35.43 -26.12
C ARG A 670 -42.15 -33.90 -26.18
N GLN A 671 -42.32 -33.34 -27.38
CA GLN A 671 -42.61 -31.91 -27.56
C GLN A 671 -43.96 -31.50 -26.96
N LYS A 672 -45.04 -32.27 -27.16
CA LYS A 672 -46.33 -32.01 -26.48
C LYS A 672 -46.21 -32.09 -24.96
N GLU A 673 -45.50 -33.09 -24.44
CA GLU A 673 -45.30 -33.28 -23.00
C GLU A 673 -44.46 -32.15 -22.39
N TYR A 674 -43.43 -31.66 -23.09
CA TYR A 674 -42.68 -30.46 -22.73
C TYR A 674 -43.58 -29.21 -22.69
N TYR A 675 -44.42 -28.99 -23.72
CA TYR A 675 -45.35 -27.86 -23.73
C TYR A 675 -46.42 -27.98 -22.63
N ALA A 676 -46.91 -29.19 -22.34
CA ALA A 676 -47.84 -29.44 -21.25
C ALA A 676 -47.20 -29.12 -19.89
N TYR A 677 -45.96 -29.60 -19.66
CA TYR A 677 -45.17 -29.31 -18.46
C TYR A 677 -44.93 -27.80 -18.28
N ARG A 678 -44.51 -27.08 -19.32
CA ARG A 678 -44.35 -25.61 -19.26
C ARG A 678 -45.68 -24.90 -18.98
N SER A 679 -46.78 -25.31 -19.63
CA SER A 679 -48.11 -24.73 -19.35
C SER A 679 -48.62 -25.02 -17.93
N LEU A 680 -48.14 -26.08 -17.30
CA LEU A 680 -48.43 -26.41 -15.90
C LEU A 680 -47.55 -25.59 -14.94
N GLN A 681 -46.31 -25.24 -15.31
CA GLN A 681 -45.51 -24.25 -14.58
C GLN A 681 -46.16 -22.85 -14.63
N GLU A 682 -46.82 -22.49 -15.73
CA GLU A 682 -47.55 -21.23 -15.89
C GLU A 682 -48.98 -21.24 -15.29
N ALA A 683 -49.42 -22.36 -14.69
CA ALA A 683 -50.73 -22.48 -14.04
C ALA A 683 -50.83 -21.61 -12.76
N PRO A 684 -52.06 -21.28 -12.27
CA PRO A 684 -52.22 -20.55 -11.02
C PRO A 684 -51.60 -21.31 -9.83
N HIS A 685 -50.56 -20.75 -9.23
CA HIS A 685 -49.90 -21.27 -8.04
C HIS A 685 -50.39 -20.50 -6.79
N PRO A 686 -51.30 -21.05 -5.97
CA PRO A 686 -51.63 -20.48 -4.67
C PRO A 686 -50.52 -20.82 -3.65
N ARG A 687 -49.91 -19.80 -3.05
CA ARG A 687 -48.86 -19.94 -2.02
C ARG A 687 -49.07 -18.94 -0.89
N HIS A 688 -48.49 -19.26 0.26
CA HIS A 688 -48.38 -18.31 1.35
C HIS A 688 -47.09 -17.48 1.15
N VAL A 689 -47.16 -16.17 1.33
CA VAL A 689 -46.03 -15.26 1.06
C VAL A 689 -45.54 -14.67 2.37
N TYR A 690 -44.25 -14.85 2.65
CA TYR A 690 -43.53 -14.10 3.66
C TYR A 690 -42.61 -13.08 2.99
N ALA A 691 -42.74 -11.81 3.38
CA ALA A 691 -41.91 -10.72 2.87
C ALA A 691 -41.24 -9.98 4.05
N ARG A 692 -39.91 -10.08 4.15
CA ARG A 692 -39.11 -9.35 5.14
C ARG A 692 -38.64 -8.03 4.55
N LEU A 693 -38.88 -6.92 5.25
CA LEU A 693 -38.29 -5.63 4.86
C LEU A 693 -36.82 -5.59 5.29
N GLU A 694 -35.90 -5.23 4.40
CA GLU A 694 -34.48 -5.12 4.74
C GLU A 694 -34.17 -3.80 5.46
N GLY A 695 -33.61 -3.91 6.67
CA GLY A 695 -33.21 -2.79 7.52
C GLY A 695 -33.24 -3.14 9.01
N CYS A 696 -33.00 -2.14 9.86
CA CYS A 696 -33.07 -2.27 11.32
C CYS A 696 -34.49 -2.45 11.86
N GLU A 697 -35.52 -2.11 11.07
CA GLU A 697 -36.92 -2.27 11.46
C GLU A 697 -37.38 -3.70 11.13
N GLY A 698 -37.63 -4.51 12.16
CA GLY A 698 -37.92 -5.95 12.04
C GLY A 698 -39.29 -6.34 11.47
N LYS A 699 -39.79 -5.62 10.46
CA LYS A 699 -41.09 -5.89 9.81
C LYS A 699 -41.05 -7.16 8.95
N LEU A 700 -42.01 -8.05 9.20
CA LEU A 700 -42.30 -9.24 8.41
C LEU A 700 -43.79 -9.23 8.05
N VAL A 701 -44.09 -9.29 6.76
CA VAL A 701 -45.45 -9.38 6.21
C VAL A 701 -45.77 -10.83 5.85
N SER A 702 -47.05 -11.21 5.98
CA SER A 702 -47.58 -12.56 5.79
C SER A 702 -48.98 -12.49 5.15
N PHE A 703 -49.18 -13.11 3.99
CA PHE A 703 -50.49 -13.23 3.32
C PHE A 703 -50.58 -14.41 2.35
N ASP A 704 -51.79 -14.88 2.04
CA ASP A 704 -52.03 -15.81 0.92
C ASP A 704 -52.02 -15.02 -0.41
N PHE A 705 -51.31 -15.52 -1.43
CA PHE A 705 -51.29 -14.96 -2.80
C PHE A 705 -51.53 -16.05 -3.83
N THR A 706 -52.11 -15.70 -4.99
CA THR A 706 -52.28 -16.62 -6.12
C THR A 706 -51.51 -16.08 -7.31
N PHE A 707 -50.37 -16.69 -7.60
CA PHE A 707 -49.50 -16.35 -8.71
C PHE A 707 -50.13 -16.88 -10.00
N LEU A 708 -50.70 -15.99 -10.82
CA LEU A 708 -51.27 -16.28 -12.13
C LEU A 708 -50.62 -15.36 -13.18
N LYS A 709 -49.92 -15.96 -14.15
CA LYS A 709 -49.35 -15.25 -15.31
C LYS A 709 -50.49 -14.95 -16.30
N ASP A 710 -50.70 -13.68 -16.63
CA ASP A 710 -51.81 -13.26 -17.49
C ASP A 710 -51.62 -13.80 -18.92
N GLN A 711 -52.40 -14.83 -19.28
CA GLN A 711 -52.40 -15.36 -20.65
C GLN A 711 -53.02 -14.33 -21.59
N LYS A 712 -52.33 -14.05 -22.71
CA LYS A 712 -52.77 -13.14 -23.77
C LYS A 712 -54.24 -13.39 -24.13
N GLN A 713 -55.15 -12.54 -23.66
CA GLN A 713 -56.49 -12.49 -24.25
C GLN A 713 -56.30 -12.11 -25.71
N ASN A 714 -56.80 -12.96 -26.60
CA ASN A 714 -56.63 -12.80 -28.03
C ASN A 714 -57.64 -11.76 -28.54
N SER A 715 -57.42 -10.50 -28.15
CA SER A 715 -58.22 -9.33 -28.51
C SER A 715 -58.05 -9.05 -30.00
N ASN A 716 -58.85 -9.75 -30.79
CA ASN A 716 -58.87 -9.70 -32.24
C ASN A 716 -59.51 -8.39 -32.76
N SER A 717 -58.94 -7.25 -32.36
CA SER A 717 -59.37 -5.89 -32.69
C SER A 717 -58.44 -5.29 -33.75
N ASN A 718 -58.90 -5.26 -34.99
CA ASN A 718 -58.23 -4.57 -36.10
C ASN A 718 -57.90 -3.11 -35.74
N SER A 719 -56.61 -2.80 -35.58
CA SER A 719 -56.11 -1.43 -35.44
C SER A 719 -54.94 -1.23 -36.41
N ASN A 720 -55.26 -1.09 -37.70
CA ASN A 720 -54.31 -0.55 -38.67
C ASN A 720 -54.04 0.92 -38.33
N ASN A 721 -52.91 1.20 -37.70
CA ASN A 721 -52.31 2.53 -37.67
C ASN A 721 -50.79 2.40 -37.65
N ASN A 722 -50.14 2.90 -38.70
CA ASN A 722 -48.69 2.93 -38.79
C ASN A 722 -48.15 4.09 -37.94
N ASN A 723 -47.49 3.78 -36.83
CA ASN A 723 -46.51 4.63 -36.15
C ASN A 723 -45.45 3.70 -35.57
N ASN A 724 -44.17 4.00 -35.81
CA ASN A 724 -43.14 2.94 -35.88
C ASN A 724 -42.04 3.05 -34.81
N ASP A 725 -42.21 3.94 -33.82
CA ASP A 725 -41.16 4.38 -32.89
C ASP A 725 -41.50 4.13 -31.40
N SER A 726 -42.40 3.19 -31.08
CA SER A 726 -42.87 2.97 -29.69
C SER A 726 -43.14 1.51 -29.29
N ASN A 727 -42.50 0.53 -29.93
CA ASN A 727 -42.78 -0.89 -29.65
C ASN A 727 -42.01 -1.49 -28.46
N ASN A 728 -40.79 -1.02 -28.15
CA ASN A 728 -39.96 -1.66 -27.11
C ASN A 728 -40.58 -1.56 -25.71
N ASN A 729 -41.01 -0.35 -25.30
CA ASN A 729 -41.59 -0.09 -23.98
C ASN A 729 -42.92 -0.82 -23.72
N LEU A 730 -43.54 -1.41 -24.75
CA LEU A 730 -44.81 -2.14 -24.66
C LEU A 730 -44.63 -3.64 -24.45
N GLU A 731 -43.48 -4.22 -24.80
CA GLU A 731 -43.17 -5.62 -24.49
C GLU A 731 -42.62 -5.77 -23.06
N GLU A 732 -41.83 -4.80 -22.58
CA GLU A 732 -41.38 -4.71 -21.18
C GLU A 732 -42.57 -4.64 -20.20
N PHE A 733 -43.56 -3.80 -20.48
CA PHE A 733 -44.74 -3.62 -19.62
C PHE A 733 -45.61 -4.87 -19.43
N HIS A 734 -45.39 -5.92 -20.21
CA HIS A 734 -46.08 -7.21 -20.12
C HIS A 734 -45.24 -8.33 -19.49
N SER A 735 -43.99 -8.08 -19.09
CA SER A 735 -43.09 -9.09 -18.49
C SER A 735 -42.95 -9.01 -16.97
N THR A 736 -43.54 -8.00 -16.33
CA THR A 736 -43.48 -7.74 -14.88
C THR A 736 -44.84 -7.63 -14.20
N THR A 737 -45.96 -7.88 -14.91
CA THR A 737 -47.30 -7.51 -14.42
C THR A 737 -47.70 -8.22 -13.13
N LEU A 738 -47.25 -9.46 -12.94
CA LEU A 738 -47.48 -10.25 -11.73
C LEU A 738 -46.50 -9.87 -10.61
N LEU A 739 -45.24 -9.60 -10.93
CA LEU A 739 -44.24 -9.05 -10.01
C LEU A 739 -44.69 -7.70 -9.43
N ASP A 740 -45.20 -6.80 -10.27
CA ASP A 740 -45.71 -5.49 -9.86
C ASP A 740 -46.99 -5.57 -9.03
N SER A 741 -47.86 -6.55 -9.33
CA SER A 741 -49.03 -6.87 -8.49
C SER A 741 -48.60 -7.33 -7.09
N LEU A 742 -47.59 -8.21 -7.01
CA LEU A 742 -47.00 -8.65 -5.75
C LEU A 742 -46.34 -7.49 -4.99
N LYS A 743 -45.52 -6.66 -5.66
CA LYS A 743 -44.90 -5.46 -5.07
C LYS A 743 -45.95 -4.54 -4.44
N ARG A 744 -47.03 -4.21 -5.16
CA ARG A 744 -48.14 -3.39 -4.63
C ARG A 744 -48.83 -4.02 -3.42
N GLN A 745 -49.06 -5.34 -3.42
CA GLN A 745 -49.66 -6.02 -2.27
C GLN A 745 -48.73 -6.03 -1.04
N ILE A 746 -47.42 -6.24 -1.26
CA ILE A 746 -46.40 -6.11 -0.21
C ILE A 746 -46.37 -4.70 0.38
N LEU A 747 -46.32 -3.65 -0.46
CA LEU A 747 -46.32 -2.25 -0.03
C LEU A 747 -47.59 -1.90 0.75
N THR A 748 -48.76 -2.33 0.26
CA THR A 748 -50.04 -2.16 0.96
C THR A 748 -50.04 -2.82 2.34
N SER A 749 -49.44 -4.03 2.46
CA SER A 749 -49.31 -4.74 3.74
C SER A 749 -48.18 -4.23 4.65
N LEU A 750 -47.26 -3.42 4.14
CA LEU A 750 -46.25 -2.67 4.91
C LEU A 750 -46.74 -1.27 5.33
N GLU A 751 -47.98 -0.90 4.99
CA GLU A 751 -48.57 0.43 5.18
C GLU A 751 -47.82 1.56 4.45
N MET A 752 -47.20 1.24 3.31
CA MET A 752 -46.39 2.17 2.50
C MET A 752 -47.07 2.52 1.16
N PRO A 753 -46.72 3.67 0.53
CA PRO A 753 -47.24 4.03 -0.79
C PRO A 753 -46.97 2.94 -1.85
N THR A 754 -47.97 2.65 -2.69
CA THR A 754 -47.91 1.65 -3.76
C THR A 754 -46.88 1.93 -4.86
N ASP A 755 -46.44 3.18 -4.93
CA ASP A 755 -45.64 3.74 -6.01
C ASP A 755 -44.15 3.83 -5.61
N ARG A 756 -43.81 3.32 -4.42
CA ARG A 756 -42.45 3.28 -3.89
C ARG A 756 -41.63 2.22 -4.61
N ASP A 757 -40.47 2.61 -5.13
CA ASP A 757 -39.53 1.67 -5.73
C ASP A 757 -38.92 0.71 -4.68
N ILE A 758 -39.10 -0.59 -4.95
CA ILE A 758 -38.61 -1.70 -4.15
C ILE A 758 -38.10 -2.82 -5.05
N GLU A 759 -37.00 -3.43 -4.64
CA GLU A 759 -36.41 -4.61 -5.26
C GLU A 759 -36.83 -5.86 -4.48
N LEU A 760 -37.30 -6.87 -5.19
CA LEU A 760 -37.69 -8.16 -4.63
C LEU A 760 -36.54 -9.14 -4.77
N GLY A 761 -36.16 -9.77 -3.66
CA GLY A 761 -35.18 -10.86 -3.65
C GLY A 761 -35.74 -12.15 -3.10
N TRP A 762 -35.38 -13.28 -3.71
CA TRP A 762 -35.62 -14.60 -3.14
C TRP A 762 -34.63 -14.85 -1.99
N TYR A 763 -35.16 -15.33 -0.86
CA TYR A 763 -34.35 -15.82 0.27
C TYR A 763 -34.26 -17.35 0.19
N LEU A 764 -33.08 -17.88 -0.12
CA LEU A 764 -32.95 -19.28 -0.50
C LEU A 764 -32.95 -20.21 0.74
N PRO A 765 -33.40 -21.48 0.57
CA PRO A 765 -33.19 -22.55 1.56
C PRO A 765 -31.73 -22.77 2.00
N THR A 766 -30.75 -22.33 1.19
CA THR A 766 -29.31 -22.38 1.48
C THR A 766 -28.81 -21.19 2.29
N LEU A 767 -29.69 -20.24 2.65
CA LEU A 767 -29.41 -18.93 3.26
C LEU A 767 -28.77 -17.88 2.33
N ASP A 768 -28.56 -18.23 1.06
CA ASP A 768 -28.17 -17.29 0.00
C ASP A 768 -29.33 -16.34 -0.38
N THR A 769 -29.03 -15.32 -1.18
CA THR A 769 -30.03 -14.37 -1.71
C THR A 769 -29.79 -14.06 -3.18
N CYS A 770 -30.88 -13.95 -3.96
CA CYS A 770 -30.89 -13.57 -5.38
C CYS A 770 -31.87 -12.40 -5.60
N PRO A 771 -31.63 -11.48 -6.54
CA PRO A 771 -32.67 -10.58 -7.06
C PRO A 771 -33.71 -11.35 -7.91
N VAL A 772 -34.87 -10.75 -8.15
CA VAL A 772 -35.91 -11.26 -9.07
C VAL A 772 -36.44 -10.09 -9.92
N TYR A 773 -36.15 -10.11 -11.22
CA TYR A 773 -36.38 -8.98 -12.12
C TYR A 773 -37.64 -9.11 -12.99
N ASN A 774 -38.11 -10.33 -13.28
CA ASN A 774 -39.24 -10.56 -14.19
C ASN A 774 -40.14 -11.74 -13.77
N ASP A 775 -41.31 -11.84 -14.39
CA ASP A 775 -42.31 -12.86 -14.09
C ASP A 775 -41.82 -14.29 -14.41
N GLU A 776 -40.94 -14.50 -15.41
CA GLU A 776 -40.41 -15.83 -15.77
C GLU A 776 -39.43 -16.36 -14.72
N GLU A 777 -38.59 -15.50 -14.15
CA GLU A 777 -37.74 -15.80 -12.99
C GLU A 777 -38.58 -16.12 -11.75
N LEU A 778 -39.61 -15.32 -11.48
CA LEU A 778 -40.51 -15.55 -10.36
C LEU A 778 -41.24 -16.90 -10.47
N MET A 779 -41.73 -17.28 -11.67
CA MET A 779 -42.30 -18.63 -11.87
C MET A 779 -41.26 -19.74 -11.69
N GLN A 780 -39.98 -19.53 -12.04
CA GLN A 780 -38.91 -20.49 -11.76
C GLN A 780 -38.63 -20.63 -10.25
N VAL A 781 -38.57 -19.53 -9.49
CA VAL A 781 -38.45 -19.55 -8.02
C VAL A 781 -39.62 -20.33 -7.39
N LEU A 782 -40.85 -20.03 -7.82
CA LEU A 782 -42.07 -20.68 -7.32
C LEU A 782 -42.14 -22.18 -7.64
N HIS A 783 -41.52 -22.61 -8.74
CA HIS A 783 -41.42 -24.02 -9.11
C HIS A 783 -40.27 -24.75 -8.40
N ALA A 784 -39.13 -24.08 -8.22
CA ALA A 784 -37.92 -24.69 -7.68
C ALA A 784 -37.93 -24.79 -6.15
N ASP A 785 -38.42 -23.78 -5.43
CA ASP A 785 -38.49 -23.78 -3.97
C ASP A 785 -39.82 -24.40 -3.49
N PRO A 786 -39.83 -25.60 -2.88
CA PRO A 786 -41.06 -26.20 -2.35
C PRO A 786 -41.65 -25.42 -1.16
N GLY A 787 -40.87 -24.52 -0.54
CA GLY A 787 -41.19 -23.89 0.75
C GLY A 787 -40.77 -24.77 1.93
N ILE A 788 -40.03 -24.18 2.87
CA ILE A 788 -39.72 -24.80 4.16
C ILE A 788 -40.72 -24.28 5.19
N GLU A 789 -41.55 -25.15 5.75
CA GLU A 789 -42.55 -24.82 6.78
C GLU A 789 -42.26 -25.60 8.07
N ASP A 790 -42.46 -24.99 9.25
CA ASP A 790 -42.70 -25.76 10.48
C ASP A 790 -44.16 -26.25 10.45
N PRO A 791 -44.44 -27.56 10.35
CA PRO A 791 -45.80 -28.09 10.27
C PRO A 791 -46.65 -27.84 11.53
N GLN A 792 -46.08 -27.29 12.61
CA GLN A 792 -46.85 -26.75 13.73
C GLN A 792 -47.60 -25.44 13.39
N SER A 793 -47.11 -24.66 12.42
CA SER A 793 -47.72 -23.40 11.98
C SER A 793 -49.01 -23.59 11.17
N ARG A 794 -49.12 -24.71 10.43
CA ARG A 794 -50.32 -25.14 9.70
C ARG A 794 -50.78 -24.13 8.64
N LEU A 795 -49.88 -23.74 7.75
CA LEU A 795 -50.23 -22.87 6.64
C LEU A 795 -51.19 -23.58 5.67
N LYS A 796 -52.01 -22.77 4.99
CA LYS A 796 -53.01 -23.26 4.02
C LYS A 796 -52.40 -23.64 2.67
N TYR A 797 -51.27 -23.02 2.33
CA TYR A 797 -50.50 -23.24 1.11
C TYR A 797 -48.99 -23.14 1.43
N PRO A 798 -48.11 -23.75 0.63
CA PRO A 798 -46.67 -23.74 0.90
C PRO A 798 -46.09 -22.32 0.95
N PRO A 799 -45.26 -22.00 1.96
CA PRO A 799 -44.66 -20.66 2.10
C PRO A 799 -43.61 -20.39 1.01
N ILE A 800 -43.45 -19.14 0.61
CA ILE A 800 -42.29 -18.63 -0.12
C ILE A 800 -41.70 -17.43 0.65
N TYR A 801 -40.37 -17.31 0.65
CA TYR A 801 -39.64 -16.32 1.43
C TYR A 801 -38.97 -15.28 0.52
N PHE A 802 -39.40 -14.03 0.66
CA PHE A 802 -38.79 -12.88 -0.01
C PHE A 802 -38.14 -11.93 1.00
N ILE A 803 -37.05 -11.31 0.56
CA ILE A 803 -36.52 -10.07 1.12
C ILE A 803 -36.92 -8.90 0.21
N VAL A 804 -37.21 -7.76 0.82
CA VAL A 804 -37.65 -6.54 0.14
C VAL A 804 -36.61 -5.47 0.43
N LYS A 805 -35.79 -5.15 -0.58
CA LYS A 805 -34.85 -4.04 -0.51
C LYS A 805 -35.57 -2.76 -0.94
N ARG A 806 -35.21 -1.65 -0.29
CA ARG A 806 -35.69 -0.31 -0.60
C ARG A 806 -34.61 0.36 -1.45
N ASN A 807 -35.00 0.93 -2.59
CA ASN A 807 -34.08 1.64 -3.49
C ASN A 807 -33.96 3.13 -3.12
N THR A 808 -34.95 3.63 -2.39
CA THR A 808 -34.96 4.95 -1.74
C THR A 808 -35.08 4.79 -0.22
N LEU A 809 -34.33 5.57 0.56
CA LEU A 809 -34.54 5.73 2.01
C LEU A 809 -35.15 7.10 2.29
N TYR A 810 -36.09 7.15 3.23
CA TYR A 810 -36.68 8.39 3.75
C TYR A 810 -35.97 8.85 5.04
N PHE A 811 -36.03 10.15 5.34
CA PHE A 811 -35.41 10.74 6.53
C PHE A 811 -35.89 10.07 7.83
N SER A 812 -37.19 9.75 7.95
CA SER A 812 -37.74 9.04 9.11
C SER A 812 -37.20 7.61 9.27
N GLU A 813 -36.90 6.92 8.16
CA GLU A 813 -36.32 5.58 8.18
C GLU A 813 -34.81 5.60 8.49
N TRP A 814 -34.11 6.62 8.02
CA TRP A 814 -32.71 6.88 8.38
C TRP A 814 -32.59 7.18 9.87
N ALA A 815 -33.45 8.08 10.39
CA ALA A 815 -33.48 8.40 11.82
C ALA A 815 -33.79 7.16 12.68
N TYR A 816 -34.76 6.32 12.29
CA TYR A 816 -35.05 5.06 12.96
C TYR A 816 -33.82 4.13 13.00
N ALA A 817 -33.11 3.98 11.87
CA ALA A 817 -31.91 3.12 11.80
C ALA A 817 -30.76 3.64 12.68
N VAL A 818 -30.56 4.95 12.69
CA VAL A 818 -29.55 5.63 13.53
C VAL A 818 -29.91 5.51 15.02
N LYS A 819 -31.17 5.75 15.39
CA LYS A 819 -31.68 5.60 16.76
C LYS A 819 -31.56 4.15 17.25
N HIS A 820 -31.90 3.18 16.41
CA HIS A 820 -31.73 1.75 16.68
C HIS A 820 -30.25 1.40 16.96
N GLN A 821 -29.33 1.91 16.14
CA GLN A 821 -27.89 1.73 16.32
C GLN A 821 -27.40 2.36 17.64
N MET A 822 -27.83 3.59 17.98
CA MET A 822 -27.45 4.24 19.24
C MET A 822 -28.00 3.49 20.47
N LEU A 823 -29.19 2.89 20.40
CA LEU A 823 -29.75 2.08 21.49
C LEU A 823 -29.07 0.72 21.66
N LEU A 824 -28.48 0.15 20.61
CA LEU A 824 -27.75 -1.12 20.64
C LEU A 824 -26.43 -1.03 21.43
N GLN A 825 -25.78 0.12 21.36
CA GLN A 825 -24.44 0.38 21.91
C GLN A 825 -24.43 0.70 23.41
N SER A 826 -23.24 0.85 24.00
CA SER A 826 -23.07 1.10 25.43
C SER A 826 -23.47 2.53 25.82
N PRO A 827 -24.52 2.72 26.66
CA PRO A 827 -25.02 4.04 26.98
C PRO A 827 -23.98 4.95 27.66
N PHE A 828 -23.15 4.38 28.53
CA PHE A 828 -22.10 5.13 29.22
C PHE A 828 -20.98 5.57 28.27
N ALA A 829 -20.60 4.70 27.33
CA ALA A 829 -19.57 5.02 26.34
C ALA A 829 -20.04 6.09 25.34
N LEU A 830 -21.32 6.08 24.95
CA LEU A 830 -21.91 7.14 24.13
C LEU A 830 -21.83 8.50 24.81
N ARG A 831 -22.27 8.62 26.08
CA ARG A 831 -22.15 9.88 26.83
C ARG A 831 -20.69 10.28 27.04
N ALA A 832 -19.80 9.35 27.37
CA ALA A 832 -18.36 9.64 27.50
C ALA A 832 -17.73 10.12 26.18
N THR A 833 -18.22 9.65 25.03
CA THR A 833 -17.71 10.00 23.69
C THR A 833 -18.20 11.37 23.22
N PHE A 834 -19.45 11.74 23.51
CA PHE A 834 -19.94 13.10 23.32
C PHE A 834 -19.12 14.12 24.12
N GLU A 835 -18.79 13.77 25.37
CA GLU A 835 -18.00 14.61 26.27
C GLU A 835 -16.53 14.73 25.85
N LEU A 836 -15.93 13.64 25.36
CA LEU A 836 -14.60 13.63 24.73
C LEU A 836 -14.55 14.55 23.50
N LEU A 837 -15.54 14.48 22.61
CA LEU A 837 -15.63 15.37 21.45
C LEU A 837 -15.78 16.84 21.86
N ALA A 838 -16.66 17.14 22.83
CA ALA A 838 -16.83 18.49 23.35
C ALA A 838 -15.55 19.03 24.02
N GLU A 839 -14.80 18.20 24.75
CA GLU A 839 -13.54 18.60 25.38
C GLU A 839 -12.45 18.90 24.34
N VAL A 840 -12.33 18.08 23.28
CA VAL A 840 -11.34 18.28 22.19
C VAL A 840 -11.70 19.46 21.27
N ARG A 841 -13.00 19.72 21.06
CA ARG A 841 -13.50 20.86 20.27
C ARG A 841 -13.37 22.21 21.01
N GLY A 842 -13.42 22.21 22.34
CA GLY A 842 -13.36 23.43 23.14
C GLY A 842 -14.59 24.31 22.91
N ASP A 843 -14.39 25.56 22.49
CA ASP A 843 -15.48 26.48 22.08
C ASP A 843 -15.77 26.43 20.56
N GLY A 844 -15.10 25.56 19.81
CA GLY A 844 -15.24 25.45 18.36
C GLY A 844 -14.46 26.50 17.56
N SER A 845 -13.71 27.40 18.19
CA SER A 845 -12.77 28.29 17.49
C SER A 845 -11.47 27.58 17.10
N ALA A 846 -10.82 28.04 16.02
CA ALA A 846 -9.64 27.39 15.45
C ALA A 846 -8.42 27.33 16.40
N GLU A 847 -8.37 28.20 17.42
CA GLU A 847 -7.31 28.22 18.44
C GLU A 847 -7.60 27.25 19.60
N ARG A 848 -8.87 26.92 19.86
CA ARG A 848 -9.29 26.09 21.00
C ARG A 848 -9.44 24.61 20.69
N VAL A 849 -9.55 24.24 19.41
CA VAL A 849 -9.49 22.83 18.99
C VAL A 849 -8.10 22.27 19.31
N MET A 850 -8.05 21.22 20.13
CA MET A 850 -6.79 20.72 20.68
C MET A 850 -5.79 20.27 19.58
N PRO A 851 -4.47 20.50 19.78
CA PRO A 851 -3.44 19.92 18.92
C PRO A 851 -3.38 18.39 19.07
N LEU A 852 -2.73 17.70 18.12
CA LEU A 852 -2.68 16.23 18.09
C LEU A 852 -2.12 15.59 19.37
N ALA A 853 -1.08 16.21 19.97
CA ALA A 853 -0.47 15.70 21.19
C ALA A 853 -1.43 15.72 22.39
N GLU A 854 -2.21 16.80 22.54
CA GLU A 854 -3.23 16.93 23.59
C GLU A 854 -4.46 16.08 23.29
N THR A 855 -4.87 16.00 22.02
CA THR A 855 -5.98 15.13 21.59
C THR A 855 -5.71 13.67 21.97
N LEU A 856 -4.53 13.13 21.64
CA LEU A 856 -4.14 11.77 22.01
C LEU A 856 -4.05 11.59 23.54
N ALA A 857 -3.66 12.64 24.29
CA ALA A 857 -3.63 12.61 25.76
C ALA A 857 -5.03 12.60 26.40
N VAL A 858 -5.98 13.35 25.82
CA VAL A 858 -7.38 13.38 26.27
C VAL A 858 -8.12 12.12 25.87
N GLU A 859 -7.97 11.64 24.62
CA GLU A 859 -8.49 10.33 24.22
C GLU A 859 -7.93 9.22 25.14
N PHE A 860 -6.63 9.25 25.47
CA PHE A 860 -6.00 8.32 26.41
C PHE A 860 -6.60 8.40 27.82
N LYS A 861 -6.91 9.60 28.33
CA LYS A 861 -7.60 9.82 29.61
C LYS A 861 -8.97 9.14 29.65
N TYR A 862 -9.81 9.37 28.64
CA TYR A 862 -11.15 8.76 28.59
C TYR A 862 -11.05 7.24 28.40
N PHE A 863 -10.22 6.79 27.46
CA PHE A 863 -10.03 5.37 27.16
C PHE A 863 -9.56 4.60 28.40
N SER A 864 -8.49 5.06 29.05
CA SER A 864 -7.93 4.43 30.26
C SER A 864 -8.93 4.28 31.40
N ARG A 865 -9.84 5.25 31.58
CA ARG A 865 -10.91 5.19 32.59
C ARG A 865 -12.02 4.21 32.20
N LEU A 866 -12.42 4.18 30.93
CA LEU A 866 -13.44 3.27 30.41
C LEU A 866 -12.98 1.81 30.42
N LEU A 867 -11.71 1.55 30.10
CA LEU A 867 -11.10 0.21 30.18
C LEU A 867 -11.22 -0.45 31.56
N ARG A 868 -11.33 0.33 32.65
CA ARG A 868 -11.52 -0.21 34.01
C ARG A 868 -12.93 -0.76 34.26
N ARG A 869 -13.90 -0.47 33.38
CA ARG A 869 -15.31 -0.90 33.51
C ARG A 869 -15.53 -2.30 32.92
N PRO A 870 -16.37 -3.14 33.53
CA PRO A 870 -16.68 -4.48 33.01
C PRO A 870 -17.40 -4.44 31.66
N ASP A 871 -18.02 -3.31 31.29
CA ASP A 871 -18.65 -3.08 29.99
C ASP A 871 -17.71 -3.45 28.83
N PHE A 872 -16.43 -3.05 28.88
CA PHE A 872 -15.46 -3.34 27.83
C PHE A 872 -14.94 -4.78 27.91
N TYR A 873 -14.13 -5.10 28.92
CA TYR A 873 -13.31 -6.32 28.93
C TYR A 873 -14.10 -7.62 29.19
N ASN A 874 -15.36 -7.53 29.62
CA ASN A 874 -16.19 -8.71 29.94
C ASN A 874 -17.41 -8.84 29.00
N VAL A 875 -17.71 -7.83 28.19
CA VAL A 875 -18.86 -7.81 27.27
C VAL A 875 -18.41 -7.31 25.89
N GLY A 876 -18.03 -6.04 25.78
CA GLY A 876 -17.72 -5.37 24.51
C GLY A 876 -16.66 -6.05 23.65
N VAL A 877 -15.54 -6.50 24.25
CA VAL A 877 -14.44 -7.21 23.54
C VAL A 877 -14.86 -8.55 22.90
N HIS A 878 -16.11 -8.96 23.09
CA HIS A 878 -16.66 -10.19 22.52
C HIS A 878 -17.85 -9.94 21.59
N THR A 879 -18.29 -8.68 21.41
CA THR A 879 -19.45 -8.36 20.57
C THR A 879 -19.16 -8.41 19.07
N ASP A 880 -17.92 -8.19 18.65
CA ASP A 880 -17.48 -8.19 17.24
C ASP A 880 -16.87 -9.54 16.78
N LYS A 881 -16.99 -10.60 17.60
CA LYS A 881 -16.59 -11.96 17.22
C LYS A 881 -17.53 -12.60 16.19
N SER A 882 -16.96 -13.35 15.25
CA SER A 882 -17.72 -14.03 14.20
C SER A 882 -18.66 -15.13 14.75
N ALA A 883 -19.68 -15.47 13.97
CA ALA A 883 -20.63 -16.53 14.32
C ALA A 883 -19.94 -17.90 14.52
N GLU A 884 -18.91 -18.19 13.72
CA GLU A 884 -18.11 -19.42 13.82
C GLU A 884 -17.31 -19.46 15.13
N GLN A 885 -16.60 -18.37 15.46
CA GLN A 885 -15.89 -18.24 16.75
C GLN A 885 -16.85 -18.43 17.94
N TRP A 886 -18.06 -17.90 17.84
CA TRP A 886 -19.07 -18.07 18.89
C TRP A 886 -19.58 -19.51 19.04
N GLU A 887 -19.72 -20.27 17.95
CA GLU A 887 -20.10 -21.69 18.06
C GLU A 887 -18.92 -22.58 18.50
N GLU A 888 -17.68 -22.28 18.10
CA GLU A 888 -16.49 -22.88 18.72
C GLU A 888 -16.47 -22.65 20.23
N ILE A 889 -16.62 -21.40 20.69
CA ILE A 889 -16.67 -21.03 22.11
C ILE A 889 -17.79 -21.78 22.86
N ARG A 890 -18.98 -21.90 22.26
CA ARG A 890 -20.11 -22.66 22.84
C ARG A 890 -19.80 -24.15 22.95
N GLU A 891 -19.23 -24.76 21.91
CA GLU A 891 -18.96 -26.19 21.90
C GLU A 891 -17.76 -26.56 22.78
N GLU A 892 -16.75 -25.69 22.88
CA GLU A 892 -15.70 -25.80 23.89
C GLU A 892 -16.26 -25.67 25.30
N ARG A 893 -17.17 -24.70 25.55
CA ARG A 893 -17.86 -24.55 26.84
C ARG A 893 -18.68 -25.79 27.22
N ARG A 894 -19.30 -26.47 26.23
CA ARG A 894 -20.06 -27.72 26.44
C ARG A 894 -19.15 -28.94 26.68
N ARG A 895 -18.05 -29.10 25.92
CA ARG A 895 -17.22 -30.33 25.93
C ARG A 895 -16.03 -30.28 26.89
N ASN A 896 -15.38 -29.12 27.06
CA ASN A 896 -14.06 -29.01 27.69
C ASN A 896 -14.15 -28.45 29.12
N ILE A 897 -14.28 -29.34 30.11
CA ILE A 897 -14.30 -28.97 31.55
C ILE A 897 -13.10 -28.09 31.93
N HIS A 898 -11.91 -28.37 31.37
CA HIS A 898 -10.68 -27.60 31.62
C HIS A 898 -10.68 -26.18 31.00
N LYS A 899 -11.68 -25.84 30.18
CA LYS A 899 -11.92 -24.49 29.66
C LYS A 899 -13.06 -23.74 30.37
N THR A 900 -13.75 -24.39 31.32
CA THR A 900 -14.89 -23.80 32.04
C THR A 900 -14.73 -23.77 33.56
N HIS A 901 -14.22 -24.84 34.17
CA HIS A 901 -13.99 -24.87 35.62
C HIS A 901 -12.53 -24.56 35.95
N LEU A 902 -12.30 -23.39 36.56
CA LEU A 902 -10.98 -22.84 36.91
C LEU A 902 -9.97 -22.88 35.74
N PRO A 903 -10.32 -22.35 34.55
CA PRO A 903 -9.46 -22.43 33.38
C PRO A 903 -8.24 -21.50 33.48
N THR A 904 -7.15 -21.86 32.79
CA THR A 904 -5.90 -21.07 32.74
C THR A 904 -6.08 -19.69 32.10
N ARG A 905 -7.12 -19.52 31.29
CA ARG A 905 -7.56 -18.26 30.68
C ARG A 905 -9.08 -18.22 30.72
N PRO A 906 -9.72 -17.07 30.99
CA PRO A 906 -11.16 -16.94 30.86
C PRO A 906 -11.62 -17.23 29.42
N LEU A 907 -12.82 -17.81 29.31
CA LEU A 907 -13.55 -18.00 28.06
C LEU A 907 -14.88 -17.24 28.22
N PRO A 908 -15.34 -16.45 27.24
CA PRO A 908 -16.59 -15.70 27.37
C PRO A 908 -17.82 -16.60 27.28
N ASP A 909 -18.93 -16.16 27.86
CA ASP A 909 -20.23 -16.83 27.71
C ASP A 909 -21.16 -15.99 26.84
N PHE A 910 -21.79 -16.61 25.85
CA PHE A 910 -22.74 -15.94 24.98
C PHE A 910 -23.93 -15.41 25.79
N GLU A 911 -24.40 -16.15 26.80
CA GLU A 911 -25.50 -15.74 27.68
C GLU A 911 -25.07 -14.81 28.83
N SER A 912 -23.77 -14.45 28.95
CA SER A 912 -23.33 -13.36 29.82
C SER A 912 -23.04 -12.07 29.04
N VAL A 913 -22.57 -12.19 27.80
CA VAL A 913 -22.30 -11.05 26.90
C VAL A 913 -23.61 -10.48 26.35
N PHE A 914 -24.56 -11.32 25.93
CA PHE A 914 -25.78 -10.89 25.26
C PHE A 914 -27.06 -11.11 26.09
N GLU A 915 -28.01 -10.21 25.90
CA GLU A 915 -29.42 -10.35 26.24
C GLU A 915 -30.22 -10.59 24.95
N ARG A 916 -31.25 -11.43 25.02
CA ARG A 916 -32.10 -11.82 23.89
C ARG A 916 -33.44 -11.06 23.96
N ASP A 917 -34.03 -10.78 22.80
CA ASP A 917 -35.40 -10.28 22.66
C ASP A 917 -35.72 -9.04 23.53
N VAL A 918 -34.83 -8.05 23.47
CA VAL A 918 -34.91 -6.81 24.25
C VAL A 918 -35.75 -5.76 23.52
N THR A 919 -36.66 -5.08 24.23
CA THR A 919 -37.45 -3.97 23.71
C THR A 919 -37.11 -2.67 24.44
N LEU A 920 -36.74 -1.61 23.71
CA LEU A 920 -36.42 -0.28 24.24
C LEU A 920 -36.96 0.81 23.31
N ASP A 921 -37.71 1.76 23.85
CA ASP A 921 -38.14 3.01 23.21
C ASP A 921 -38.69 2.85 21.78
N GLY A 922 -39.49 1.80 21.57
CA GLY A 922 -40.12 1.41 20.30
C GLY A 922 -39.37 0.35 19.48
N HIS A 923 -38.06 0.19 19.68
CA HIS A 923 -37.24 -0.74 18.92
C HIS A 923 -37.19 -2.14 19.55
N THR A 924 -37.11 -3.15 18.69
CA THR A 924 -36.98 -4.58 19.06
C THR A 924 -35.61 -5.12 18.66
N PHE A 925 -34.84 -5.61 19.64
CA PHE A 925 -33.51 -6.17 19.45
C PHE A 925 -33.53 -7.67 19.72
N ARG A 926 -33.38 -8.49 18.67
CA ARG A 926 -33.25 -9.96 18.82
C ARG A 926 -32.06 -10.36 19.71
N LEU A 927 -30.99 -9.57 19.64
CA LEU A 927 -29.78 -9.73 20.44
C LEU A 927 -29.21 -8.34 20.74
N ARG A 928 -28.88 -8.07 22.01
CA ARG A 928 -28.25 -6.81 22.47
C ARG A 928 -27.20 -7.10 23.54
N PRO A 929 -26.02 -6.44 23.57
CA PRO A 929 -25.04 -6.67 24.63
C PRO A 929 -25.50 -6.17 26.00
N ARG A 930 -24.94 -6.74 27.08
CA ARG A 930 -25.30 -6.42 28.47
C ARG A 930 -24.44 -5.30 29.06
N TRP A 931 -24.88 -4.07 28.83
CA TRP A 931 -24.26 -2.86 29.38
C TRP A 931 -24.77 -2.54 30.81
N PHE A 932 -23.90 -1.98 31.66
CA PHE A 932 -24.19 -1.56 33.03
C PHE A 932 -23.69 -0.12 33.25
N PRO A 933 -24.48 0.94 32.96
CA PRO A 933 -25.94 0.98 32.85
C PRO A 933 -26.55 0.42 31.54
N ARG A 934 -27.83 0.02 31.64
CA ARG A 934 -28.57 -0.64 30.54
C ARG A 934 -29.12 0.36 29.51
N THR A 935 -29.62 1.51 29.97
CA THR A 935 -30.19 2.58 29.13
C THR A 935 -29.44 3.90 29.30
N LEU A 936 -29.71 4.88 28.43
CA LEU A 936 -29.19 6.24 28.54
C LEU A 936 -29.75 7.02 29.75
N GLN A 937 -30.91 6.62 30.27
CA GLN A 937 -31.60 7.26 31.39
C GLN A 937 -31.01 6.85 32.75
N ASP A 938 -30.38 5.68 32.83
CA ASP A 938 -29.78 5.13 34.07
C ASP A 938 -28.41 5.75 34.42
N ILE A 939 -27.88 6.67 33.61
CA ILE A 939 -26.50 7.18 33.73
C ILE A 939 -26.40 8.31 34.75
N SER A 940 -25.53 8.13 35.75
CA SER A 940 -25.17 9.17 36.72
C SER A 940 -24.29 10.26 36.09
N ASP A 941 -24.82 11.48 36.00
CA ASP A 941 -24.06 12.67 35.51
C ASP A 941 -22.76 12.90 36.30
N ASN A 942 -22.76 12.57 37.60
CA ASN A 942 -21.59 12.68 38.47
C ASN A 942 -20.46 11.72 38.09
N GLU A 943 -20.73 10.62 37.38
CA GLU A 943 -19.68 9.74 36.85
C GLU A 943 -19.09 10.29 35.56
N ILE A 944 -19.93 10.87 34.70
CA ILE A 944 -19.52 11.51 33.45
C ILE A 944 -18.65 12.75 33.73
N LEU A 945 -19.04 13.60 34.70
CA LEU A 945 -18.26 14.77 35.11
C LEU A 945 -16.87 14.41 35.67
N ARG A 946 -16.68 13.22 36.25
CA ARG A 946 -15.35 12.72 36.67
C ARG A 946 -14.46 12.34 35.49
N LEU A 947 -15.00 12.07 34.30
CA LEU A 947 -14.17 11.78 33.13
C LEU A 947 -13.43 13.03 32.64
N ARG A 948 -14.02 14.22 32.81
CA ARG A 948 -13.41 15.51 32.43
C ARG A 948 -12.17 15.88 33.27
N THR A 949 -12.12 15.55 34.57
CA THR A 949 -10.97 15.94 35.43
C THR A 949 -9.64 15.38 34.90
N PRO A 950 -8.48 16.03 35.08
CA PRO A 950 -7.20 15.48 34.65
C PRO A 950 -6.93 14.10 35.29
N LEU A 951 -6.02 13.31 34.69
CA LEU A 951 -5.56 12.06 35.29
C LEU A 951 -4.78 12.34 36.57
N SER A 952 -5.06 11.59 37.64
CA SER A 952 -4.27 11.62 38.87
C SER A 952 -3.92 10.20 39.34
N TYR A 953 -2.70 10.02 39.82
CA TYR A 953 -2.22 8.69 40.20
C TYR A 953 -2.99 8.12 41.40
N ASP A 954 -3.48 8.95 42.32
CA ASP A 954 -4.24 8.54 43.50
C ASP A 954 -5.63 7.96 43.16
N VAL A 955 -6.22 8.35 42.02
CA VAL A 955 -7.57 7.95 41.59
C VAL A 955 -7.52 6.95 40.44
N ASP A 956 -6.71 7.22 39.43
CA ASP A 956 -6.64 6.44 38.19
C ASP A 956 -5.54 5.36 38.21
N ALA A 957 -4.55 5.48 39.11
CA ALA A 957 -3.30 4.70 39.13
C ALA A 957 -2.51 4.73 37.80
N ILE A 958 -2.71 5.78 36.99
CA ILE A 958 -2.14 5.93 35.64
C ILE A 958 -1.50 7.31 35.51
N VAL A 959 -0.33 7.38 34.87
CA VAL A 959 0.41 8.63 34.61
C VAL A 959 -0.11 9.28 33.32
N PRO A 960 -0.30 10.62 33.27
CA PRO A 960 -0.66 11.33 32.04
C PRO A 960 0.21 10.96 30.82
N LEU A 961 -0.38 10.99 29.63
CA LEU A 961 0.32 10.72 28.38
C LEU A 961 0.82 12.02 27.75
N HIS A 962 2.15 12.20 27.69
CA HIS A 962 2.77 13.29 26.92
C HIS A 962 3.49 12.70 25.69
N VAL A 963 2.74 12.48 24.61
CA VAL A 963 3.11 11.60 23.49
C VAL A 963 4.49 11.90 22.89
N SER A 964 4.86 13.18 22.76
CA SER A 964 6.15 13.59 22.19
C SER A 964 7.36 13.19 23.04
N LEU A 965 7.23 13.19 24.37
CA LEU A 965 8.28 12.75 25.30
C LEU A 965 8.34 11.22 25.35
N GLN A 966 7.18 10.54 25.34
CA GLN A 966 7.11 9.09 25.19
C GLN A 966 7.87 8.64 23.92
N CYS A 967 7.61 9.29 22.79
CA CYS A 967 8.19 8.92 21.50
C CYS A 967 9.69 9.26 21.37
N SER A 968 10.21 10.25 22.11
CA SER A 968 11.60 10.71 22.00
C SER A 968 12.54 10.22 23.10
N THR A 969 12.01 9.91 24.30
CA THR A 969 12.83 9.68 25.50
C THR A 969 12.52 8.42 26.30
N ALA A 970 11.47 7.64 26.00
CA ALA A 970 11.15 6.41 26.76
C ALA A 970 12.35 5.45 26.87
N ASP A 971 12.96 5.07 25.74
CA ASP A 971 14.15 4.19 25.71
C ASP A 971 15.43 4.84 26.28
N ARG A 972 15.42 6.16 26.47
CA ARG A 972 16.57 6.94 26.96
C ARG A 972 16.50 7.23 28.46
N LEU A 973 15.31 7.17 29.05
CA LEU A 973 15.06 7.54 30.43
C LEU A 973 15.96 6.83 31.46
N PRO A 974 16.30 5.52 31.34
CA PRO A 974 17.23 4.87 32.27
C PRO A 974 18.61 5.54 32.28
N PHE A 975 19.17 5.81 31.10
CA PHE A 975 20.47 6.48 30.96
C PHE A 975 20.43 7.92 31.47
N MET A 976 19.33 8.64 31.22
CA MET A 976 19.14 10.01 31.72
C MET A 976 19.03 10.08 33.25
N VAL A 977 18.48 9.03 33.89
CA VAL A 977 18.44 8.91 35.35
C VAL A 977 19.80 8.50 35.92
N ASP A 978 20.54 7.60 35.26
CA ASP A 978 21.90 7.24 35.65
C ASP A 978 22.88 8.43 35.50
N ASP A 979 22.79 9.21 34.42
CA ASP A 979 23.56 10.44 34.19
C ASP A 979 23.25 11.53 35.24
N ALA A 980 22.04 11.53 35.81
CA ALA A 980 21.64 12.40 36.91
C ALA A 980 22.14 11.92 38.29
N GLY A 981 22.78 10.73 38.37
CA GLY A 981 23.26 10.12 39.62
C GLY A 981 22.26 9.17 40.29
N GLY A 982 21.17 8.80 39.61
CA GLY A 982 20.07 8.01 40.15
C GLY A 982 18.95 8.86 40.77
N ALA A 983 17.94 8.19 41.32
CA ALA A 983 16.78 8.86 41.92
C ALA A 983 16.94 9.04 43.45
N GLU A 984 16.84 10.28 43.95
CA GLU A 984 16.85 10.57 45.38
C GLU A 984 15.48 10.31 46.04
N VAL A 985 15.41 9.34 46.96
CA VAL A 985 14.16 8.98 47.66
C VAL A 985 13.93 9.89 48.88
N VAL A 986 13.37 11.07 48.62
CA VAL A 986 12.96 12.04 49.66
C VAL A 986 11.66 11.61 50.34
N ARG A 987 11.65 11.59 51.68
CA ARG A 987 10.45 11.25 52.48
C ARG A 987 9.53 12.47 52.60
N GLY A 988 8.23 12.26 52.48
CA GLY A 988 7.23 13.32 52.64
C GLY A 988 7.17 14.34 51.49
N LEU A 989 7.76 14.02 50.33
CA LEU A 989 7.67 14.87 49.14
C LEU A 989 6.23 14.84 48.61
N GLY A 990 5.54 15.98 48.69
CA GLY A 990 4.11 16.10 48.36
C GLY A 990 3.16 15.81 49.52
N GLU A 991 3.64 15.29 50.65
CA GLU A 991 2.84 15.15 51.87
C GLU A 991 2.70 16.50 52.58
N CYS A 992 1.52 16.75 53.17
CA CYS A 992 1.26 17.95 53.99
C CYS A 992 1.16 17.56 55.46
N ASP A 993 1.69 18.40 56.36
CA ASP A 993 1.48 18.25 57.80
C ASP A 993 -0.01 18.40 58.16
N GLY A 994 -0.57 17.38 58.81
CA GLY A 994 -1.97 17.37 59.23
C GLY A 994 -2.35 18.40 60.29
N SER A 995 -1.39 19.12 60.90
CA SER A 995 -1.67 20.19 61.87
C SER A 995 -1.66 21.61 61.30
N THR A 996 -0.90 21.85 60.21
CA THR A 996 -0.70 23.20 59.62
C THR A 996 -1.04 23.30 58.13
N GLY A 997 -1.13 22.18 57.41
CA GLY A 997 -1.26 22.17 55.95
C GLY A 997 0.01 22.57 55.19
N ALA A 998 1.15 22.78 55.88
CA ALA A 998 2.42 23.06 55.24
C ALA A 998 3.03 21.77 54.61
N PRO A 999 3.78 21.86 53.50
CA PRO A 999 4.44 20.70 52.91
C PRO A 999 5.53 20.17 53.86
N LEU A 1000 5.54 18.84 54.09
CA LEU A 1000 6.45 18.19 55.04
C LEU A 1000 7.91 18.27 54.58
N ALA A 1001 8.14 18.16 53.27
CA ALA A 1001 9.38 18.54 52.59
C ALA A 1001 9.07 19.66 51.58
N PRO A 1002 9.79 20.80 51.61
CA PRO A 1002 9.52 21.91 50.68
C PRO A 1002 9.86 21.50 49.23
N PRO A 1003 8.99 21.79 48.25
CA PRO A 1003 9.25 21.47 46.85
C PRO A 1003 10.36 22.36 46.26
N LEU A 1004 11.06 21.84 45.25
CA LEU A 1004 12.04 22.59 44.48
C LEU A 1004 11.36 23.68 43.63
N THR A 1005 11.98 24.85 43.54
CA THR A 1005 11.52 25.99 42.73
C THR A 1005 12.39 26.17 41.49
N SER A 1006 11.80 26.62 40.39
CA SER A 1006 12.54 26.93 39.16
C SER A 1006 13.08 28.35 39.18
N ASN A 1007 14.35 28.52 38.82
CA ASN A 1007 14.99 29.82 38.61
C ASN A 1007 14.87 30.32 37.14
N ALA A 1008 14.18 29.55 36.28
CA ALA A 1008 14.07 29.87 34.86
C ALA A 1008 13.19 31.11 34.63
N HIS A 1009 13.71 32.05 33.85
CA HIS A 1009 13.05 33.26 33.39
C HIS A 1009 13.55 33.58 31.97
N VAL A 1010 12.79 34.37 31.22
CA VAL A 1010 13.24 34.85 29.90
C VAL A 1010 14.24 36.00 30.12
N PRO A 1011 15.51 35.89 29.70
CA PRO A 1011 16.48 36.97 29.85
C PRO A 1011 16.17 38.09 28.84
N THR A 1012 16.20 39.34 29.30
CA THR A 1012 15.79 40.51 28.50
C THR A 1012 16.95 41.23 27.80
N ASN A 1013 18.17 40.69 27.89
CA ASN A 1013 19.43 41.30 27.46
C ASN A 1013 20.22 40.41 26.47
N VAL A 1014 19.50 39.61 25.66
CA VAL A 1014 20.08 38.60 24.74
C VAL A 1014 19.83 38.92 23.26
N ASN A 1015 19.56 40.19 22.94
CA ASN A 1015 19.47 40.64 21.55
C ASN A 1015 20.85 40.53 20.88
N PHE A 1016 21.00 39.65 19.89
CA PHE A 1016 22.30 39.45 19.25
C PHE A 1016 22.70 40.64 18.35
N TYR A 1017 21.74 41.37 17.79
CA TYR A 1017 22.01 42.47 16.86
C TYR A 1017 22.69 43.68 17.50
N GLU A 1018 22.48 43.93 18.80
CA GLU A 1018 23.20 44.99 19.55
C GLU A 1018 24.60 44.54 20.03
N MET A 1019 24.84 43.22 20.10
CA MET A 1019 26.16 42.64 20.40
C MET A 1019 27.06 42.65 19.15
N ALA A 1020 26.52 42.22 18.00
CA ALA A 1020 27.20 42.16 16.71
C ALA A 1020 26.74 43.31 15.77
N ARG A 1021 26.88 44.54 16.25
CA ARG A 1021 26.46 45.78 15.57
C ARG A 1021 27.47 46.28 14.54
N HIS A 1022 27.06 47.25 13.70
CA HIS A 1022 27.86 47.76 12.59
C HIS A 1022 29.21 48.37 13.06
N PRO A 1023 30.39 47.94 12.54
CA PRO A 1023 31.68 48.15 13.23
C PRO A 1023 32.14 49.60 13.47
N TRP A 1024 31.59 50.56 12.73
CA TRP A 1024 31.82 52.01 12.92
C TRP A 1024 30.53 52.84 12.92
N GLY A 1025 29.37 52.21 12.68
CA GLY A 1025 28.07 52.87 12.67
C GLY A 1025 27.29 52.71 13.97
N ASP A 1026 27.69 51.76 14.83
CA ASP A 1026 27.00 51.33 16.05
C ASP A 1026 25.53 50.86 15.86
N GLU A 1027 25.01 50.85 14.63
CA GLU A 1027 23.68 50.34 14.28
C GLU A 1027 23.55 48.83 14.56
N ALA A 1028 22.53 48.46 15.32
CA ALA A 1028 22.19 47.07 15.63
C ALA A 1028 21.52 46.37 14.42
N SER A 1029 22.31 46.10 13.38
CA SER A 1029 21.86 45.57 12.10
C SER A 1029 22.85 44.57 11.52
N SER A 1030 22.33 43.50 10.90
CA SER A 1030 23.13 42.57 10.08
C SER A 1030 23.40 43.07 8.66
N TRP A 1031 22.87 44.26 8.29
CA TRP A 1031 23.08 44.85 6.98
C TRP A 1031 24.51 45.40 6.83
N ARG A 1032 25.31 44.75 5.99
CA ARG A 1032 26.69 45.15 5.71
C ARG A 1032 26.70 46.36 4.78
N ARG A 1033 27.35 47.45 5.19
CA ARG A 1033 27.56 48.63 4.34
C ARG A 1033 29.02 49.04 4.36
N ASP A 1034 29.63 49.05 3.18
CA ASP A 1034 30.95 49.63 2.98
C ASP A 1034 30.83 51.17 2.92
N GLY A 1035 30.75 51.77 4.11
CA GLY A 1035 30.79 53.22 4.27
C GLY A 1035 32.11 53.80 3.80
N HIS A 1036 32.06 54.94 3.13
CA HIS A 1036 33.25 55.68 2.72
C HIS A 1036 34.09 56.10 3.95
N THR A 1037 35.41 56.03 3.82
CA THR A 1037 36.35 56.55 4.83
C THR A 1037 36.00 57.99 5.20
N ALA A 1038 35.79 58.28 6.48
CA ALA A 1038 35.19 59.53 6.95
C ALA A 1038 35.84 60.79 6.34
N GLY A 1039 37.17 60.91 6.40
CA GLY A 1039 37.91 62.05 5.83
C GLY A 1039 37.88 62.12 4.29
N SER A 1040 37.70 60.99 3.60
CA SER A 1040 37.52 60.97 2.15
C SER A 1040 36.14 61.49 1.76
N LEU A 1041 35.10 61.12 2.51
CA LEU A 1041 33.75 61.63 2.31
C LEU A 1041 33.66 63.13 2.68
N GLU A 1042 34.29 63.54 3.77
CA GLU A 1042 34.35 64.94 4.21
C GLU A 1042 35.06 65.84 3.17
N HIS A 1043 36.22 65.43 2.66
CA HIS A 1043 36.93 66.19 1.63
C HIS A 1043 36.17 66.22 0.30
N TYR A 1044 35.60 65.08 -0.13
CA TYR A 1044 34.77 65.01 -1.33
C TYR A 1044 33.52 65.89 -1.22
N GLU A 1045 32.82 65.88 -0.08
CA GLU A 1045 31.64 66.73 0.12
C GLU A 1045 32.03 68.22 0.18
N ALA A 1046 33.17 68.57 0.79
CA ALA A 1046 33.68 69.94 0.80
C ALA A 1046 34.04 70.43 -0.61
N GLN A 1047 34.76 69.63 -1.40
CA GLN A 1047 35.03 69.92 -2.82
C GLN A 1047 33.72 70.06 -3.62
N TYR A 1048 32.80 69.09 -3.49
CA TYR A 1048 31.52 69.08 -4.19
C TYR A 1048 30.67 70.31 -3.87
N ARG A 1049 30.51 70.67 -2.60
CA ARG A 1049 29.79 71.89 -2.18
C ARG A 1049 30.44 73.15 -2.74
N THR A 1050 31.77 73.22 -2.75
CA THR A 1050 32.53 74.37 -3.29
C THR A 1050 32.36 74.49 -4.80
N ALA A 1051 32.46 73.38 -5.55
CA ALA A 1051 32.26 73.35 -6.99
C ALA A 1051 30.81 73.68 -7.37
N VAL A 1052 29.82 73.13 -6.65
CA VAL A 1052 28.39 73.46 -6.84
C VAL A 1052 28.14 74.95 -6.59
N GLN A 1053 28.73 75.54 -5.54
CA GLN A 1053 28.60 76.98 -5.30
C GLN A 1053 29.29 77.83 -6.39
N ALA A 1054 30.49 77.44 -6.84
CA ALA A 1054 31.22 78.13 -7.90
C ALA A 1054 30.49 78.10 -9.25
N VAL A 1055 29.85 76.98 -9.59
CA VAL A 1055 29.05 76.84 -10.81
C VAL A 1055 27.74 77.63 -10.69
N TYR A 1056 26.91 77.33 -9.68
CA TYR A 1056 25.55 77.89 -9.60
C TYR A 1056 25.48 79.33 -9.08
N ASP A 1057 26.54 79.87 -8.48
CA ASP A 1057 26.61 81.28 -8.05
C ASP A 1057 28.05 81.84 -8.15
N GLU A 1058 28.58 81.84 -9.38
CA GLU A 1058 29.90 82.38 -9.79
C GLU A 1058 30.26 83.78 -9.25
N ALA A 1059 29.29 84.52 -8.70
CA ALA A 1059 29.42 85.91 -8.25
C ALA A 1059 28.90 86.16 -6.83
N GLY A 1060 28.55 85.12 -6.06
CA GLY A 1060 28.16 85.22 -4.64
C GLY A 1060 26.92 86.07 -4.37
N ARG A 1061 25.91 85.99 -5.25
CA ARG A 1061 24.66 86.78 -5.19
C ARG A 1061 23.58 86.15 -4.31
N GLY A 1062 23.67 84.85 -4.03
CA GLY A 1062 22.71 84.10 -3.21
C GLY A 1062 21.52 83.49 -3.97
N GLU A 1063 21.52 83.52 -5.30
CA GLU A 1063 20.48 82.93 -6.17
C GLU A 1063 21.11 81.91 -7.13
N HIS A 1064 20.48 80.75 -7.33
CA HIS A 1064 21.00 79.72 -8.25
C HIS A 1064 20.82 80.13 -9.72
N ASN A 1065 21.94 80.40 -10.39
CA ASN A 1065 22.02 80.58 -11.82
C ASN A 1065 22.15 79.23 -12.54
N TYR A 1066 21.10 78.84 -13.28
CA TYR A 1066 21.11 77.63 -14.13
C TYR A 1066 21.79 77.84 -15.49
N TRP A 1067 22.28 79.05 -15.78
CA TRP A 1067 23.04 79.39 -16.99
C TRP A 1067 24.40 80.01 -16.62
N PRO A 1068 25.31 79.23 -16.00
CA PRO A 1068 26.66 79.69 -15.63
C PRO A 1068 27.50 80.07 -16.85
N SER A 1069 28.57 80.83 -16.61
CA SER A 1069 29.62 81.01 -17.62
C SER A 1069 30.31 79.68 -17.94
N ARG A 1070 30.82 79.54 -19.18
CA ARG A 1070 31.62 78.36 -19.58
C ARG A 1070 32.84 78.17 -18.67
N GLU A 1071 33.46 79.27 -18.26
CA GLU A 1071 34.62 79.30 -17.38
C GLU A 1071 34.29 78.76 -15.98
N ALA A 1072 33.09 79.02 -15.44
CA ALA A 1072 32.62 78.41 -14.19
C ALA A 1072 32.30 76.91 -14.31
N CYS A 1073 31.86 76.43 -15.49
CA CYS A 1073 31.60 75.00 -15.73
C CYS A 1073 32.86 74.16 -16.01
N GLU A 1074 33.88 74.74 -16.65
CA GLU A 1074 35.12 74.03 -17.02
C GLU A 1074 36.30 74.33 -16.08
N GLY A 1075 36.10 75.18 -15.06
CA GLY A 1075 37.12 75.59 -14.10
C GLY A 1075 37.41 74.56 -13.00
N VAL A 1076 38.69 74.38 -12.67
CA VAL A 1076 39.14 73.55 -11.55
C VAL A 1076 39.21 74.41 -10.28
N SER A 1077 38.44 74.04 -9.24
CA SER A 1077 38.36 74.80 -7.99
C SER A 1077 39.27 74.25 -6.89
N GLY A 1078 40.13 75.09 -6.33
CA GLY A 1078 40.77 74.90 -5.01
C GLY A 1078 42.01 74.00 -4.94
N GLU A 1079 42.12 72.96 -5.78
CA GLU A 1079 43.19 71.94 -5.62
C GLU A 1079 44.62 72.49 -5.70
N GLU A 1080 44.87 73.59 -6.43
CA GLU A 1080 46.21 74.20 -6.48
C GLU A 1080 46.65 74.80 -5.13
N GLU A 1081 45.73 75.31 -4.31
CA GLU A 1081 46.05 75.89 -3.00
C GLU A 1081 46.43 74.81 -1.98
N ASP A 1082 45.68 73.71 -1.94
CA ASP A 1082 45.98 72.55 -1.09
C ASP A 1082 47.29 71.85 -1.53
N ASN A 1083 47.54 71.72 -2.84
CA ASN A 1083 48.81 71.20 -3.35
C ASN A 1083 50.00 72.12 -3.02
N ALA A 1084 49.83 73.44 -3.09
CA ALA A 1084 50.85 74.40 -2.66
C ALA A 1084 51.11 74.33 -1.15
N LEU A 1085 50.07 74.10 -0.33
CA LEU A 1085 50.17 73.92 1.12
C LEU A 1085 50.90 72.61 1.47
N LEU A 1086 50.65 71.52 0.73
CA LEU A 1086 51.41 70.27 0.84
C LEU A 1086 52.88 70.45 0.44
N GLN A 1087 53.16 71.15 -0.66
CA GLN A 1087 54.53 71.47 -1.08
C GLN A 1087 55.28 72.25 0.01
N GLN A 1088 54.64 73.29 0.56
CA GLN A 1088 55.21 74.13 1.62
C GLN A 1088 55.48 73.35 2.92
N ARG A 1089 54.59 72.44 3.33
CA ARG A 1089 54.64 71.81 4.66
C ARG A 1089 55.26 70.42 4.71
N LEU A 1090 55.19 69.65 3.63
CA LEU A 1090 55.70 68.28 3.57
C LEU A 1090 56.96 68.18 2.71
N PHE A 1091 56.89 68.60 1.45
CA PHE A 1091 57.96 68.31 0.50
C PHE A 1091 59.19 69.20 0.69
N THR A 1092 59.04 70.53 0.83
CA THR A 1092 60.20 71.42 1.04
C THR A 1092 61.02 71.06 2.30
N PRO A 1093 60.44 70.79 3.48
CA PRO A 1093 61.22 70.35 4.65
C PRO A 1093 61.92 69.00 4.47
N LEU A 1094 61.36 68.07 3.68
CA LEU A 1094 62.00 66.79 3.34
C LEU A 1094 63.19 66.98 2.39
N GLU A 1095 63.09 67.91 1.44
CA GLU A 1095 64.20 68.27 0.54
C GLU A 1095 65.33 68.98 1.31
N GLU A 1096 65.01 69.91 2.19
CA GLU A 1096 65.97 70.59 3.07
C GLU A 1096 66.74 69.57 3.93
N ALA A 1097 66.05 68.64 4.60
CA ALA A 1097 66.67 67.55 5.35
C ALA A 1097 67.52 66.63 4.45
N GLY A 1098 67.04 66.36 3.22
CA GLY A 1098 67.72 65.55 2.20
C GLY A 1098 69.07 66.10 1.74
N THR A 1099 69.34 67.39 1.93
CA THR A 1099 70.61 68.05 1.55
C THR A 1099 71.84 67.36 2.14
N ASN A 1100 71.72 66.85 3.37
CA ASN A 1100 72.83 66.24 4.13
C ASN A 1100 73.10 64.77 3.76
N VAL A 1101 72.22 64.11 2.99
CA VAL A 1101 72.37 62.69 2.59
C VAL A 1101 73.62 62.50 1.72
N GLU A 1102 74.30 61.36 1.84
CA GLU A 1102 75.55 61.09 1.14
C GLU A 1102 75.42 61.20 -0.39
N PRO A 1103 76.44 61.71 -1.12
CA PRO A 1103 76.36 61.91 -2.56
C PRO A 1103 76.05 60.63 -3.35
N TRP A 1104 76.54 59.47 -2.91
CA TRP A 1104 76.27 58.19 -3.58
C TRP A 1104 74.80 57.78 -3.44
N ALA A 1105 74.18 57.99 -2.27
CA ALA A 1105 72.80 57.62 -2.01
C ALA A 1105 71.82 58.56 -2.73
N ARG A 1106 72.11 59.87 -2.76
CA ARG A 1106 71.37 60.83 -3.61
C ARG A 1106 71.51 60.54 -5.09
N ASN A 1107 72.72 60.26 -5.58
CA ASN A 1107 72.91 59.90 -7.00
C ASN A 1107 72.26 58.56 -7.35
N LEU A 1108 72.28 57.56 -6.47
CA LEU A 1108 71.61 56.27 -6.70
C LEU A 1108 70.08 56.44 -6.71
N ARG A 1109 69.51 57.19 -5.75
CA ARG A 1109 68.07 57.51 -5.74
C ARG A 1109 67.67 58.32 -6.97
N ARG A 1110 68.48 59.29 -7.41
CA ARG A 1110 68.22 60.06 -8.64
C ARG A 1110 68.30 59.16 -9.88
N ASN A 1111 69.31 58.30 -9.98
CA ASN A 1111 69.42 57.34 -11.09
C ASN A 1111 68.25 56.34 -11.11
N ALA A 1112 67.69 55.98 -9.94
CA ALA A 1112 66.48 55.17 -9.85
C ALA A 1112 65.22 55.94 -10.31
N SER A 1113 65.01 57.19 -9.87
CA SER A 1113 63.90 58.03 -10.34
C SER A 1113 64.03 58.46 -11.82
N GLU A 1114 65.26 58.51 -12.36
CA GLU A 1114 65.53 58.68 -13.79
C GLU A 1114 65.47 57.38 -14.59
N GLY A 1115 65.31 56.21 -13.95
CA GLY A 1115 65.25 54.89 -14.60
C GLY A 1115 66.57 54.36 -15.19
N LYS A 1116 67.74 54.92 -14.82
CA LYS A 1116 69.05 54.67 -15.46
C LYS A 1116 70.04 53.98 -14.52
N LEU A 1117 69.77 52.73 -14.15
CA LEU A 1117 70.65 51.91 -13.32
C LEU A 1117 71.61 51.07 -14.18
N ALA A 1118 72.85 51.53 -14.31
CA ALA A 1118 73.90 50.89 -15.12
C ALA A 1118 74.58 49.70 -14.40
N TYR A 1119 73.80 48.69 -14.02
CA TYR A 1119 74.33 47.44 -13.46
C TYR A 1119 74.77 46.46 -14.56
N LYS A 1120 75.71 45.57 -14.22
CA LYS A 1120 76.06 44.40 -15.05
C LYS A 1120 75.14 43.24 -14.69
N ALA A 1121 74.76 42.44 -15.68
CA ALA A 1121 74.06 41.18 -15.43
C ALA A 1121 75.06 40.12 -14.95
N GLU A 1122 74.85 39.60 -13.75
CA GLU A 1122 75.55 38.41 -13.26
C GLU A 1122 74.99 37.15 -13.94
N ILE A 1123 75.86 36.19 -14.26
CA ILE A 1123 75.51 34.97 -14.99
C ILE A 1123 75.77 33.76 -14.10
N ALA A 1124 74.69 33.13 -13.62
CA ALA A 1124 74.75 31.92 -12.80
C ALA A 1124 75.54 30.80 -13.51
N THR A 1125 76.41 30.12 -12.77
CA THR A 1125 77.26 29.02 -13.24
C THR A 1125 76.44 27.76 -13.52
N GLN A 1126 76.99 26.79 -14.26
CA GLN A 1126 76.23 25.56 -14.56
C GLN A 1126 75.98 24.66 -13.35
N GLU A 1127 76.81 24.74 -12.30
CA GLU A 1127 76.53 24.08 -11.02
C GLU A 1127 75.24 24.65 -10.42
N GLU A 1128 75.16 25.97 -10.26
CA GLU A 1128 73.98 26.68 -9.76
C GLU A 1128 72.76 26.56 -10.70
N LYS A 1129 72.96 26.34 -12.01
CA LYS A 1129 71.91 26.49 -13.03
C LYS A 1129 71.36 25.19 -13.62
N ILE A 1130 72.14 24.12 -13.67
CA ILE A 1130 71.78 22.85 -14.33
C ILE A 1130 71.90 21.66 -13.38
N TYR A 1131 72.87 21.67 -12.46
CA TYR A 1131 73.11 20.58 -11.51
C TYR A 1131 72.55 20.85 -10.10
N ASP A 1132 72.08 22.08 -9.81
CA ASP A 1132 71.37 22.43 -8.59
C ASP A 1132 70.02 21.68 -8.50
N ASP A 1133 69.73 21.09 -7.33
CA ASP A 1133 68.54 20.27 -7.09
C ASP A 1133 67.22 21.03 -7.29
N GLU A 1134 67.21 22.36 -7.12
CA GLU A 1134 66.00 23.18 -7.19
C GLU A 1134 66.04 24.21 -8.31
N TYR A 1135 67.12 24.99 -8.41
CA TYR A 1135 67.16 26.20 -9.21
C TYR A 1135 67.15 25.93 -10.72
N TYR A 1136 67.51 24.72 -11.17
CA TYR A 1136 67.40 24.30 -12.57
C TYR A 1136 65.96 24.41 -13.13
N ARG A 1137 64.93 24.28 -12.27
CA ARG A 1137 63.52 24.34 -12.69
C ARG A 1137 63.11 25.68 -13.34
N TRP A 1138 63.87 26.75 -13.09
CA TRP A 1138 63.65 28.08 -13.66
C TRP A 1138 64.30 28.29 -15.04
N PHE A 1139 65.07 27.31 -15.53
CA PHE A 1139 65.88 27.43 -16.76
C PHE A 1139 65.68 26.28 -17.75
N ILE A 1140 64.91 25.25 -17.38
CA ILE A 1140 64.37 24.26 -18.32
C ILE A 1140 63.27 24.89 -19.19
N GLN A 1141 63.14 24.45 -20.44
CA GLN A 1141 62.02 24.84 -21.29
C GLN A 1141 60.81 23.94 -21.00
N PRO A 1142 59.65 24.47 -20.57
CA PRO A 1142 58.44 23.67 -20.37
C PRO A 1142 58.07 22.88 -21.64
N GLY A 1143 57.66 21.63 -21.46
CA GLY A 1143 57.38 20.69 -22.56
C GLY A 1143 58.60 19.90 -23.06
N HIS A 1144 59.85 20.34 -22.79
CA HIS A 1144 61.05 19.60 -23.22
C HIS A 1144 61.76 18.92 -22.04
N HIS A 1145 61.30 17.72 -21.67
CA HIS A 1145 61.99 16.90 -20.67
C HIS A 1145 63.28 16.30 -21.29
N PRO A 1146 64.50 16.60 -20.81
CA PRO A 1146 65.73 16.32 -21.55
C PRO A 1146 66.14 14.84 -21.60
N ASN A 1147 65.71 14.02 -20.64
CA ASN A 1147 65.73 12.56 -20.75
C ASN A 1147 64.49 11.95 -20.07
N PRO A 1148 63.37 11.73 -20.78
CA PRO A 1148 62.11 11.24 -20.19
C PRO A 1148 62.19 9.80 -19.69
N SER A 1149 63.25 9.04 -20.01
CA SER A 1149 63.44 7.69 -19.46
C SER A 1149 64.00 7.67 -18.04
N GLY A 1150 64.59 8.77 -17.56
CA GLY A 1150 65.34 8.85 -16.31
C GLY A 1150 66.62 7.99 -16.25
N LEU A 1151 66.83 7.09 -17.22
CA LEU A 1151 67.94 6.14 -17.25
C LEU A 1151 69.02 6.62 -18.22
N ILE A 1152 70.27 6.56 -17.79
CA ILE A 1152 71.43 6.63 -18.68
C ILE A 1152 71.70 5.19 -19.14
N SER A 1153 71.41 4.88 -20.41
CA SER A 1153 71.49 3.52 -20.99
C SER A 1153 72.93 3.02 -21.16
N GLY A 1154 73.60 2.75 -20.05
CA GLY A 1154 75.04 2.49 -19.97
C GLY A 1154 75.47 1.04 -20.17
N HIS A 1155 75.36 0.49 -21.38
CA HIS A 1155 76.17 -0.70 -21.72
C HIS A 1155 77.64 -0.31 -21.90
N LYS A 1156 78.52 -0.80 -21.02
CA LYS A 1156 79.93 -0.39 -20.95
C LYS A 1156 80.77 -0.88 -22.15
N LYS A 1157 81.00 0.03 -23.09
CA LYS A 1157 82.17 0.14 -23.99
C LYS A 1157 82.65 -1.11 -24.74
N SER A 1158 82.38 -1.17 -26.06
CA SER A 1158 83.46 -1.32 -27.07
C SER A 1158 83.00 -1.04 -28.52
N SER A 1159 83.87 -0.37 -29.27
CA SER A 1159 84.09 -0.48 -30.74
C SER A 1159 82.92 -0.64 -31.73
N THR A 1160 82.68 0.45 -32.50
CA THR A 1160 82.64 0.46 -33.99
C THR A 1160 81.28 0.28 -34.73
N THR A 1161 80.90 1.38 -35.45
CA THR A 1161 80.02 1.52 -36.64
C THR A 1161 78.53 1.14 -36.63
N GLN A 1162 77.70 2.10 -37.10
CA GLN A 1162 76.33 1.98 -37.65
C GLN A 1162 75.25 1.55 -36.62
N SER A 1163 73.96 1.86 -36.78
CA SER A 1163 73.19 2.46 -37.88
C SER A 1163 72.77 3.93 -37.64
N GLY A 1164 72.12 4.53 -38.64
CA GLY A 1164 71.49 5.86 -38.57
C GLY A 1164 70.27 5.93 -39.49
N MET A 1165 69.35 4.96 -39.35
CA MET A 1165 68.17 4.80 -40.21
C MET A 1165 66.87 4.49 -39.45
N ASP A 1166 66.96 3.89 -38.26
CA ASP A 1166 65.81 3.25 -37.60
C ASP A 1166 64.92 4.26 -36.81
N GLU A 1167 65.49 5.39 -36.40
CA GLU A 1167 64.82 6.44 -35.63
C GLU A 1167 63.73 7.17 -36.45
N ALA A 1168 63.92 7.27 -37.77
CA ALA A 1168 62.95 7.86 -38.71
C ALA A 1168 61.75 6.94 -39.01
N GLU A 1169 61.77 5.68 -38.58
CA GLU A 1169 60.67 4.73 -38.80
C GLU A 1169 59.69 4.69 -37.61
N LEU A 1170 60.16 4.93 -36.38
CA LEU A 1170 59.29 5.01 -35.18
C LEU A 1170 58.35 6.22 -35.20
N GLU A 1171 58.83 7.42 -35.57
CA GLU A 1171 57.98 8.61 -35.66
C GLU A 1171 56.84 8.45 -36.69
N ARG A 1172 57.08 7.69 -37.76
CA ARG A 1172 56.06 7.39 -38.78
C ARG A 1172 54.96 6.48 -38.24
N ILE A 1173 55.28 5.55 -37.34
CA ILE A 1173 54.32 4.62 -36.74
C ILE A 1173 53.43 5.34 -35.70
N TRP A 1174 53.97 6.26 -34.91
CA TRP A 1174 53.16 7.00 -33.92
C TRP A 1174 52.09 7.91 -34.54
N ARG A 1175 52.33 8.43 -35.76
CA ARG A 1175 51.34 9.27 -36.46
C ARG A 1175 50.19 8.51 -37.14
N SER A 1176 50.20 7.18 -37.15
CA SER A 1176 49.22 6.37 -37.91
C SER A 1176 48.17 5.64 -37.05
N VAL A 1177 47.89 6.11 -35.83
CA VAL A 1177 46.99 5.43 -34.86
C VAL A 1177 45.93 6.38 -34.26
N ALA A 1178 45.97 7.68 -34.57
CA ALA A 1178 45.20 8.72 -33.87
C ALA A 1178 44.22 9.55 -34.73
N ALA A 1179 43.97 9.14 -35.98
CA ALA A 1179 42.99 9.78 -36.87
C ALA A 1179 42.42 8.73 -37.85
N GLU A 1180 41.22 9.00 -38.40
CA GLU A 1180 40.33 8.05 -39.10
C GLU A 1180 39.73 6.99 -38.13
N ASP A 1181 38.43 6.90 -37.87
CA ASP A 1181 37.26 7.55 -38.51
C ASP A 1181 36.16 7.91 -37.49
N VAL A 1182 35.77 9.19 -37.46
CA VAL A 1182 34.37 9.62 -37.26
C VAL A 1182 34.13 10.74 -38.27
N THR A 1183 33.45 10.42 -39.36
CA THR A 1183 33.35 11.32 -40.53
C THR A 1183 32.08 12.16 -40.50
N THR A 1184 32.27 13.49 -40.42
CA THR A 1184 31.39 14.58 -40.93
C THR A 1184 30.02 14.83 -40.28
N GLY A 1185 29.66 16.12 -40.09
CA GLY A 1185 28.34 16.52 -39.56
C GLY A 1185 27.91 17.99 -39.69
N THR A 1186 28.84 18.98 -39.73
CA THR A 1186 28.59 20.45 -39.81
C THR A 1186 27.82 21.08 -38.61
N THR A 1187 28.05 22.32 -38.15
CA THR A 1187 28.93 23.44 -38.60
C THR A 1187 29.30 24.37 -37.42
N GLU A 1188 30.52 24.93 -37.45
CA GLU A 1188 30.97 26.24 -36.90
C GLU A 1188 30.80 26.57 -35.38
N GLY A 1189 31.83 27.12 -34.71
CA GLY A 1189 31.72 27.49 -33.28
C GLY A 1189 32.92 27.99 -32.44
N VAL A 1190 34.16 28.00 -32.92
CA VAL A 1190 35.33 28.85 -32.50
C VAL A 1190 35.67 29.05 -30.98
N ASP A 1191 36.87 28.57 -30.62
CA ASP A 1191 37.85 29.05 -29.60
C ASP A 1191 37.84 28.72 -28.07
N GLU A 1192 39.07 28.32 -27.65
CA GLU A 1192 39.88 28.51 -26.42
C GLU A 1192 39.55 27.97 -24.99
N VAL A 1193 40.41 27.00 -24.59
CA VAL A 1193 41.30 26.97 -23.38
C VAL A 1193 40.79 26.49 -22.00
N ASP A 1194 41.31 25.30 -21.63
CA ASP A 1194 41.74 24.75 -20.33
C ASP A 1194 41.20 25.29 -18.98
N VAL A 1195 40.54 24.40 -18.23
CA VAL A 1195 40.78 24.20 -16.78
C VAL A 1195 40.70 22.70 -16.44
N THR A 1196 41.74 22.13 -15.80
CA THR A 1196 41.58 20.97 -14.90
C THR A 1196 42.53 21.05 -13.71
N THR A 1197 41.97 20.93 -12.50
CA THR A 1197 42.71 20.85 -11.22
C THR A 1197 41.92 20.00 -10.23
N ASN A 1198 42.62 19.31 -9.32
CA ASN A 1198 42.19 18.92 -7.98
C ASN A 1198 43.43 18.36 -7.22
N GLN A 1199 43.83 19.00 -6.11
CA GLN A 1199 43.67 18.51 -4.71
C GLN A 1199 44.68 17.40 -4.33
N GLU A 1200 45.26 17.33 -3.12
CA GLU A 1200 45.05 18.05 -1.83
C GLU A 1200 46.39 18.70 -1.35
N ILE A 1201 46.44 19.52 -0.28
CA ILE A 1201 46.65 19.10 1.13
C ILE A 1201 46.45 20.34 2.07
N VAL A 1202 46.06 20.10 3.34
CA VAL A 1202 45.73 21.07 4.41
C VAL A 1202 46.91 21.10 5.44
N GLU A 1203 47.31 22.16 6.17
CA GLU A 1203 46.68 23.08 7.18
C GLU A 1203 47.53 24.39 7.26
N GLU A 1204 47.21 25.53 7.90
CA GLU A 1204 46.12 26.00 8.79
C GLU A 1204 45.88 27.55 8.63
N GLU A 1205 45.99 28.35 9.71
CA GLU A 1205 46.01 29.84 9.87
C GLU A 1205 45.08 30.77 9.03
N THR A 1206 43.88 31.00 9.58
CA THR A 1206 43.20 32.30 9.78
C THR A 1206 43.58 33.55 8.97
N LEU A 1207 42.59 34.14 8.26
CA LEU A 1207 41.99 35.46 8.62
C LEU A 1207 40.73 35.75 7.78
N MET A 1208 39.89 36.71 8.22
CA MET A 1208 38.61 37.04 7.57
C MET A 1208 38.72 38.14 6.50
N ALA A 1209 38.04 37.95 5.37
CA ALA A 1209 37.48 39.01 4.53
C ALA A 1209 36.35 38.42 3.67
N ASP A 1210 35.18 39.06 3.66
CA ASP A 1210 34.05 38.69 2.78
C ASP A 1210 34.11 39.46 1.45
N PRO A 1211 33.55 38.92 0.35
CA PRO A 1211 33.44 39.62 -0.92
C PRO A 1211 32.28 40.61 -0.95
N VAL A 1212 32.46 41.70 -1.72
CA VAL A 1212 31.34 42.52 -2.21
C VAL A 1212 30.81 41.90 -3.50
N LEU A 1213 29.50 41.72 -3.57
CA LEU A 1213 28.78 41.33 -4.79
C LEU A 1213 27.80 42.46 -5.14
N SER A 1214 28.03 43.12 -6.27
CA SER A 1214 27.06 44.02 -6.88
C SER A 1214 26.15 43.24 -7.80
N THR A 1215 24.86 43.18 -7.47
CA THR A 1215 23.79 42.74 -8.37
C THR A 1215 22.95 43.94 -8.78
N ASP A 1216 22.69 44.09 -10.07
CA ASP A 1216 21.48 44.73 -10.59
C ASP A 1216 20.85 43.77 -11.60
N GLY A 1217 19.51 43.66 -11.57
CA GLY A 1217 18.69 43.13 -12.68
C GLY A 1217 18.50 44.22 -13.74
N ASP A 1218 17.67 44.06 -14.78
CA ASP A 1218 16.34 43.45 -14.78
C ASP A 1218 15.90 43.05 -16.21
N ASP A 1219 14.75 42.37 -16.28
CA ASP A 1219 13.80 42.29 -17.40
C ASP A 1219 14.31 41.96 -18.83
N ASN A 1220 13.98 40.75 -19.32
CA ASN A 1220 12.72 40.52 -20.07
C ASN A 1220 12.54 39.05 -20.50
N ASN A 1221 11.27 38.58 -20.45
CA ASN A 1221 10.73 37.24 -20.79
C ASN A 1221 11.01 36.08 -19.81
#